data_AF-A0A5C5X5H9-F1
#
_entry.id   AF-A0A5C5X5H9-F1
#
_cell.length_a   1.000
_cell.length_b   1.000
_cell.length_c   1.000
_cell.angle_alpha   90.00
_cell.angle_beta   90.00
_cell.angle_gamma   90.00
#
_symmetry.space_group_name_H-M   'P 1'
#
loop_
_entity.id
_entity.type
_entity.pdbx_description
1 polymer ?
#
loop_
_entity_poly.entity_id
_entity_poly.type
_entity_poly.pdbx_seq_one_letter_code
_entity_poly.pdbx_strand_id
1 'polypeptide(L)'
;MTFLQPYILFALPLIALPILIHLINQNRHKTIHWAATMFLVQAKRMSKGIARLRYLLIMLARMLAIAGLIFAVSRPMAGGWLGLTSGSAPDTTIIVLDRSVSMEQKGPGTSLSKRETALEKLAQLLSETSRDSRLILFETTSLEPLELTSAADLADLPQTGRTSMASDIPGLLQSVADYVIANESGRTDVWICSDLRQNDWDPSGGRWEAIRSQLAEREGLRLYLLSYPEVSPSNLAVSVSGVHRRETSGGAELVMDLKLTRDSNEEPVRAVPISFVINGARSTLDAEISGSEMVRNGYTIPIDRESKEGWGRLEIPGDDNPADNSYELTYAEPATQRTLIVSDDPQNAELFNLAAQTPVDRTLTYETVTMSSSETAALPWDETALILWQAPLPDSAIAAQLEAFVRSGRTVIFFPPEFANNSQFLGVRWGDWIESSEVDGFSVERWRTDSDLLANSMSGTPLPVGEIVVREYCELDAAEATILAQLGDGVPLLSRVVTTQGAAYFCTTLPTFPHSNLADNGIVFFIMTHRALASGAAVLGASRNLVAGATNFEDVSDWVPLDESTSEVLVSQRPYNSGVYQSKDSLVAINRPLMEDSPAIVTEESLEQVLSGLNYVIIDDQAGSQSALANEVWRTFLIAMIVALLLEAVLCLPDRESATTSVSQTPVMTSV
;
A
#
# COMPACT_ATOMS: atom_id res chain seq x y z
N MET A 1 21.91 12.42 21.87
CA MET A 1 22.84 11.30 22.12
C MET A 1 22.38 10.62 23.39
N THR A 2 21.90 9.41 23.26
CA THR A 2 21.40 8.59 24.36
C THR A 2 22.52 7.65 24.83
N PHE A 3 22.58 7.36 26.13
CA PHE A 3 23.67 6.58 26.73
C PHE A 3 23.08 5.39 27.46
N LEU A 4 23.63 4.20 27.22
CA LEU A 4 23.20 2.97 27.91
C LEU A 4 23.56 3.02 29.41
N GLN A 5 24.59 3.80 29.77
CA GLN A 5 25.04 4.01 31.15
C GLN A 5 25.19 5.50 31.46
N PRO A 6 24.08 6.25 31.64
CA PRO A 6 24.11 7.72 31.74
C PRO A 6 24.82 8.21 33.01
N TYR A 7 24.85 7.41 34.09
CA TYR A 7 25.54 7.75 35.34
C TYR A 7 27.05 7.96 35.15
N ILE A 8 27.66 7.39 34.10
CA ILE A 8 29.08 7.57 33.79
C ILE A 8 29.39 9.01 33.36
N LEU A 9 28.41 9.77 32.89
CA LEU A 9 28.60 11.18 32.53
C LEU A 9 28.94 12.06 33.75
N PHE A 10 28.63 11.63 34.97
CA PHE A 10 29.12 12.31 36.18
C PHE A 10 30.65 12.27 36.31
N ALA A 11 31.34 11.41 35.52
CA ALA A 11 32.79 11.36 35.44
C ALA A 11 33.39 12.42 34.48
N LEU A 12 32.60 13.17 33.71
CA LEU A 12 33.08 14.22 32.80
C LEU A 12 34.04 15.24 33.45
N PRO A 13 33.90 15.64 34.73
CA PRO A 13 34.88 16.51 35.40
C PRO A 13 36.31 15.95 35.41
N LEU A 14 36.51 14.63 35.29
CA LEU A 14 37.84 14.01 35.20
C LEU A 14 38.60 14.41 33.94
N ILE A 15 37.92 14.88 32.88
CA ILE A 15 38.59 15.41 31.68
C ILE A 15 39.50 16.59 32.03
N ALA A 16 39.17 17.37 33.07
CA ALA A 16 39.97 18.51 33.53
C ALA A 16 41.21 18.11 34.35
N LEU A 17 41.36 16.84 34.74
CA LEU A 17 42.45 16.35 35.58
C LEU A 17 43.85 16.73 35.04
N PRO A 18 44.17 16.57 33.73
CA PRO A 18 45.47 16.97 33.21
C PRO A 18 45.75 18.47 33.35
N ILE A 19 44.72 19.32 33.20
CA ILE A 19 44.82 20.79 33.38
C ILE A 19 45.16 21.12 34.83
N LEU A 20 44.43 20.52 35.77
CA LEU A 20 44.63 20.76 37.21
C LEU A 20 46.03 20.34 37.64
N ILE A 21 46.49 19.16 37.21
CA ILE A 21 47.85 18.68 37.49
C ILE A 21 48.89 19.64 36.91
N HIS A 22 48.68 20.15 35.70
CA HIS A 22 49.58 21.11 35.06
C HIS A 22 49.69 22.42 35.84
N LEU A 23 48.55 23.01 36.22
CA LEU A 23 48.50 24.27 36.98
C LEU A 23 49.15 24.15 38.36
N ILE A 24 48.92 23.03 39.06
CA ILE A 24 49.55 22.77 40.38
C ILE A 24 51.06 22.64 40.25
N ASN A 25 51.54 21.95 39.20
CA ASN A 25 52.98 21.75 39.00
C ASN A 25 53.70 23.04 38.57
N GLN A 26 53.01 23.96 37.89
CA GLN A 26 53.56 25.25 37.48
C GLN A 26 53.95 26.13 38.69
N ASN A 27 53.24 26.00 39.81
CA ASN A 27 53.48 26.78 41.03
C ASN A 27 54.63 26.27 41.91
N ARG A 28 55.26 25.14 41.58
CA ARG A 28 56.36 24.56 42.38
C ARG A 28 57.76 25.04 42.00
N HIS A 29 57.93 25.68 40.86
CA HIS A 29 59.25 26.10 40.38
C HIS A 29 59.63 27.50 40.86
N LYS A 30 60.43 27.59 41.92
CA LYS A 30 61.12 28.83 42.31
C LYS A 30 62.25 29.11 41.32
N THR A 31 62.12 30.18 40.54
CA THR A 31 63.18 30.64 39.63
C THR A 31 64.29 31.31 40.42
N ILE A 32 65.48 30.70 40.50
CA ILE A 32 66.68 31.33 41.06
C ILE A 32 67.43 32.02 39.92
N HIS A 33 67.63 33.33 40.00
CA HIS A 33 68.43 34.08 39.03
C HIS A 33 69.92 33.83 39.27
N TRP A 34 70.58 33.15 38.34
CA TRP A 34 72.04 32.98 38.31
C TRP A 34 72.63 33.76 37.13
N ALA A 35 73.60 34.63 37.42
CA ALA A 35 74.08 35.71 36.53
C ALA A 35 74.65 35.24 35.17
N ALA A 36 75.12 34.00 35.06
CA ALA A 36 75.73 33.48 33.81
C ALA A 36 74.71 33.00 32.75
N THR A 37 73.40 32.97 33.05
CA THR A 37 72.38 32.42 32.14
C THR A 37 71.85 33.40 31.08
N MET A 38 72.12 34.69 31.21
CA MET A 38 71.54 35.73 30.35
C MET A 38 71.97 35.59 28.88
N PHE A 39 73.20 35.10 28.64
CA PHE A 39 73.73 34.83 27.30
C PHE A 39 73.18 33.53 26.67
N LEU A 40 72.82 32.51 27.48
CA LEU A 40 72.18 31.28 27.01
C LEU A 40 70.68 31.47 26.69
N VAL A 41 70.00 32.39 27.38
CA VAL A 41 68.57 32.66 27.18
C VAL A 41 68.29 33.44 25.89
N GLN A 42 69.27 34.21 25.40
CA GLN A 42 69.13 35.02 24.18
C GLN A 42 69.12 34.16 22.90
N ALA A 43 69.78 33.00 22.88
CA ALA A 43 69.74 32.03 21.79
C ALA A 43 68.45 31.17 21.75
N LYS A 44 67.71 31.06 22.86
CA LYS A 44 66.49 30.23 22.98
C LYS A 44 65.18 30.95 22.63
N ARG A 45 65.21 32.23 22.22
CA ARG A 45 63.97 33.01 21.97
C ARG A 45 63.16 32.53 20.75
N MET A 46 63.77 31.87 19.76
CA MET A 46 63.07 31.37 18.56
C MET A 46 62.32 30.03 18.74
N SER A 47 62.51 29.31 19.87
CA SER A 47 61.92 27.97 20.08
C SER A 47 60.69 27.96 21.03
N LYS A 48 60.40 29.08 21.72
CA LYS A 48 59.32 29.14 22.73
C LYS A 48 57.91 28.92 22.15
N GLY A 49 57.66 29.30 20.90
CA GLY A 49 56.34 29.15 20.25
C GLY A 49 55.99 27.70 19.94
N ILE A 50 56.90 26.98 19.28
CA ILE A 50 56.73 25.56 18.93
C ILE A 50 56.66 24.69 20.18
N ALA A 51 57.48 24.98 21.20
CA ALA A 51 57.41 24.27 22.47
C ALA A 51 56.06 24.46 23.16
N ARG A 52 55.52 25.70 23.22
CA ARG A 52 54.19 25.97 23.80
C ARG A 52 53.07 25.26 23.03
N LEU A 53 53.12 25.26 21.70
CA LEU A 53 52.14 24.56 20.87
C LEU A 53 52.20 23.05 21.11
N ARG A 54 53.39 22.46 21.17
CA ARG A 54 53.60 21.04 21.47
C ARG A 54 53.01 20.67 22.84
N TYR A 55 53.24 21.47 23.88
CA TYR A 55 52.64 21.23 25.20
C TYR A 55 51.11 21.35 25.18
N LEU A 56 50.55 22.31 24.46
CA LEU A 56 49.10 22.48 24.33
C LEU A 56 48.46 21.31 23.59
N LEU A 57 49.11 20.80 22.54
CA LEU A 57 48.65 19.62 21.80
C LEU A 57 48.73 18.33 22.63
N ILE A 58 49.79 18.13 23.42
CA ILE A 58 49.90 16.98 24.36
C ILE A 58 48.79 17.05 25.42
N MET A 59 48.55 18.24 25.97
CA MET A 59 47.48 18.45 26.94
C MET A 59 46.10 18.15 26.35
N LEU A 60 45.84 18.64 25.13
CA LEU A 60 44.60 18.37 24.42
C LEU A 60 44.44 16.87 24.14
N ALA A 61 45.49 16.19 23.69
CA ALA A 61 45.48 14.75 23.44
C ALA A 61 45.12 13.94 24.71
N ARG A 62 45.66 14.29 25.88
CA ARG A 62 45.30 13.65 27.16
C ARG A 62 43.84 13.85 27.54
N MET A 63 43.32 15.07 27.35
CA MET A 63 41.91 15.36 27.61
C MET A 63 41.01 14.58 26.66
N LEU A 64 41.37 14.49 25.37
CA LEU A 64 40.64 13.71 24.38
C LEU A 64 40.70 12.21 24.67
N ALA A 65 41.81 11.68 25.18
CA ALA A 65 41.89 10.29 25.59
C ALA A 65 40.95 9.98 26.77
N ILE A 66 40.92 10.84 27.80
CA ILE A 66 40.02 10.68 28.95
C ILE A 66 38.56 10.85 28.51
N ALA A 67 38.26 11.84 27.66
CA ALA A 67 36.92 12.05 27.12
C ALA A 67 36.46 10.84 26.28
N GLY A 68 37.31 10.35 25.38
CA GLY A 68 37.04 9.17 24.56
C GLY A 68 36.82 7.92 25.40
N LEU A 69 37.55 7.74 26.51
CA LEU A 69 37.32 6.66 27.46
C LEU A 69 35.95 6.78 28.15
N ILE A 70 35.62 7.96 28.69
CA ILE A 70 34.33 8.20 29.37
C ILE A 70 33.18 7.94 28.39
N PHE A 71 33.29 8.42 27.16
CA PHE A 71 32.28 8.16 26.12
C PHE A 71 32.29 6.70 25.65
N ALA A 72 33.42 6.01 25.58
CA ALA A 72 33.43 4.59 25.23
C ALA A 72 32.70 3.74 26.30
N VAL A 73 32.91 4.03 27.58
CA VAL A 73 32.27 3.28 28.67
C VAL A 73 30.79 3.69 28.85
N SER A 74 30.43 4.95 28.59
CA SER A 74 29.03 5.37 28.66
C SER A 74 28.14 4.80 27.55
N ARG A 75 28.73 4.09 26.57
CA ARG A 75 28.07 3.42 25.44
C ARG A 75 27.01 4.31 24.76
N PRO A 76 27.44 5.41 24.10
CA PRO A 76 26.55 6.25 23.32
C PRO A 76 25.98 5.45 22.17
N MET A 77 24.68 5.61 21.96
CA MET A 77 23.97 5.04 20.82
C MET A 77 23.82 6.13 19.76
N ALA A 78 24.05 5.79 18.49
CA ALA A 78 23.73 6.67 17.37
C ALA A 78 22.99 5.89 16.27
N GLY A 79 22.02 6.57 15.68
CA GLY A 79 21.01 6.08 14.76
C GLY A 79 19.80 7.03 14.84
N GLY A 80 18.80 6.86 13.97
CA GLY A 80 17.52 7.63 14.01
C GLY A 80 16.84 7.63 15.39
N TRP A 81 17.31 6.77 16.29
CA TRP A 81 16.94 6.65 17.70
C TRP A 81 17.30 7.84 18.62
N LEU A 82 17.99 8.89 18.16
CA LEU A 82 18.51 9.97 19.04
C LEU A 82 17.47 10.71 19.91
N GLY A 83 16.16 10.56 19.64
CA GLY A 83 15.03 11.10 20.44
C GLY A 83 14.33 10.12 21.40
N LEU A 84 14.74 8.84 21.46
CA LEU A 84 13.96 7.76 22.09
C LEU A 84 14.16 7.50 23.59
N THR A 85 15.20 8.02 24.27
CA THR A 85 15.43 7.67 25.69
C THR A 85 15.40 8.86 26.67
N SER A 86 14.71 9.95 26.34
CA SER A 86 14.46 10.99 27.36
C SER A 86 13.31 10.63 28.33
N GLY A 87 12.79 9.39 28.29
CA GLY A 87 11.69 8.90 29.14
C GLY A 87 11.78 7.41 29.46
N SER A 88 10.86 6.92 30.30
CA SER A 88 10.65 5.50 30.73
C SER A 88 10.44 4.53 29.54
N ALA A 89 10.12 3.25 29.73
CA ALA A 89 9.50 2.45 28.66
C ALA A 89 8.08 3.00 28.34
N PRO A 90 7.53 2.81 27.12
CA PRO A 90 6.14 3.18 26.84
C PRO A 90 5.19 2.24 27.59
N ASP A 91 3.98 2.72 27.92
CA ASP A 91 2.96 1.87 28.54
C ASP A 91 2.38 0.88 27.51
N THR A 92 2.28 1.31 26.25
CA THR A 92 1.78 0.52 25.12
C THR A 92 2.66 0.72 23.89
N THR A 93 2.98 -0.38 23.22
CA THR A 93 3.63 -0.38 21.92
C THR A 93 2.68 -0.98 20.90
N ILE A 94 2.33 -0.20 19.89
CA ILE A 94 1.48 -0.60 18.79
C ILE A 94 2.37 -0.88 17.58
N ILE A 95 2.11 -1.98 16.88
CA ILE A 95 2.79 -2.38 15.65
C ILE A 95 1.73 -2.34 14.56
N VAL A 96 1.98 -1.56 13.52
CA VAL A 96 1.19 -1.49 12.29
C VAL A 96 2.00 -2.18 11.21
N LEU A 97 1.55 -3.36 10.79
CA LEU A 97 2.23 -4.17 9.80
C LEU A 97 1.53 -4.06 8.46
N ASP A 98 2.24 -3.46 7.51
CA ASP A 98 1.90 -3.55 6.10
C ASP A 98 2.20 -4.97 5.56
N ARG A 99 1.16 -5.65 5.08
CA ARG A 99 1.24 -7.01 4.50
C ARG A 99 0.94 -7.00 3.00
N SER A 100 1.03 -5.85 2.33
CA SER A 100 0.77 -5.75 0.89
C SER A 100 1.74 -6.58 0.05
N VAL A 101 1.39 -6.82 -1.21
CA VAL A 101 2.21 -7.58 -2.15
C VAL A 101 3.61 -6.98 -2.30
N SER A 102 3.70 -5.65 -2.34
CA SER A 102 4.97 -4.95 -2.45
C SER A 102 5.94 -5.18 -1.28
N MET A 103 5.42 -5.53 -0.08
CA MET A 103 6.20 -5.90 1.09
C MET A 103 6.85 -7.28 1.00
N GLU A 104 6.44 -8.12 0.03
CA GLU A 104 7.09 -9.41 -0.28
C GLU A 104 8.32 -9.27 -1.18
N GLN A 105 8.62 -8.06 -1.67
CA GLN A 105 9.83 -7.78 -2.42
C GLN A 105 11.08 -8.10 -1.58
N LYS A 106 12.04 -8.77 -2.21
CA LYS A 106 13.32 -9.18 -1.63
C LYS A 106 14.41 -8.21 -2.06
N GLY A 107 15.43 -8.10 -1.21
CA GLY A 107 16.62 -7.32 -1.49
C GLY A 107 17.62 -8.09 -2.37
N PRO A 108 18.56 -7.40 -3.02
CA PRO A 108 19.60 -8.05 -3.81
C PRO A 108 20.41 -9.06 -2.97
N GLY A 109 20.37 -10.34 -3.36
CA GLY A 109 21.16 -11.39 -2.73
C GLY A 109 20.67 -11.88 -1.36
N THR A 110 19.45 -11.51 -0.95
CA THR A 110 18.78 -12.04 0.25
C THR A 110 17.54 -12.86 -0.12
N SER A 111 17.20 -13.86 0.70
CA SER A 111 15.93 -14.58 0.60
C SER A 111 14.78 -13.91 1.37
N LEU A 112 15.11 -13.03 2.31
CA LEU A 112 14.15 -12.35 3.18
C LEU A 112 13.46 -11.19 2.45
N SER A 113 12.14 -11.12 2.59
CA SER A 113 11.35 -9.98 2.11
C SER A 113 11.46 -8.76 3.04
N LYS A 114 10.96 -7.60 2.59
CA LYS A 114 10.83 -6.40 3.42
C LYS A 114 10.02 -6.68 4.69
N ARG A 115 8.88 -7.38 4.56
CA ARG A 115 8.02 -7.78 5.69
C ARG A 115 8.78 -8.66 6.69
N GLU A 116 9.43 -9.72 6.22
CA GLU A 116 10.18 -10.64 7.09
C GLU A 116 11.30 -9.90 7.83
N THR A 117 12.02 -9.03 7.11
CA THR A 117 13.08 -8.19 7.70
C THR A 117 12.53 -7.27 8.79
N ALA A 118 11.38 -6.63 8.54
CA ALA A 118 10.73 -5.74 9.50
C ALA A 118 10.31 -6.48 10.78
N LEU A 119 9.69 -7.66 10.62
CA LEU A 119 9.26 -8.51 11.73
C LEU A 119 10.44 -8.99 12.58
N GLU A 120 11.52 -9.48 11.96
CA GLU A 120 12.73 -9.92 12.67
C GLU A 120 13.34 -8.77 13.49
N LYS A 121 13.45 -7.58 12.87
CA LYS A 121 14.05 -6.40 13.54
C LYS A 121 13.18 -5.87 14.66
N LEU A 122 11.86 -5.81 14.48
CA LEU A 122 10.95 -5.40 15.54
C LEU A 122 10.92 -6.42 16.68
N ALA A 123 10.85 -7.71 16.39
CA ALA A 123 10.90 -8.75 17.40
C ALA A 123 12.17 -8.64 18.25
N GLN A 124 13.32 -8.45 17.60
CA GLN A 124 14.59 -8.23 18.29
C GLN A 124 14.54 -6.95 19.15
N LEU A 125 14.17 -5.81 18.56
CA LEU A 125 14.15 -4.52 19.25
C LEU A 125 13.22 -4.53 20.47
N LEU A 126 12.00 -5.02 20.32
CA LEU A 126 10.98 -5.00 21.36
C LEU A 126 11.30 -5.99 22.49
N SER A 127 11.93 -7.13 22.18
CA SER A 127 12.42 -8.07 23.21
C SER A 127 13.48 -7.46 24.13
N GLU A 128 14.31 -6.54 23.60
CA GLU A 128 15.37 -5.87 24.36
C GLU A 128 14.85 -4.68 25.18
N THR A 129 13.85 -3.96 24.66
CA THR A 129 13.46 -2.63 25.16
C THR A 129 12.11 -2.57 25.89
N SER A 130 11.18 -3.47 25.60
CA SER A 130 9.76 -3.30 25.93
C SER A 130 9.20 -4.42 26.82
N ARG A 131 10.00 -4.92 27.77
CA ARG A 131 9.64 -6.08 28.62
C ARG A 131 8.37 -5.89 29.46
N ASP A 132 8.00 -4.65 29.75
CA ASP A 132 6.84 -4.30 30.58
C ASP A 132 5.74 -3.54 29.80
N SER A 133 5.88 -3.40 28.47
CA SER A 133 4.93 -2.67 27.62
C SER A 133 3.87 -3.61 27.05
N ARG A 134 2.61 -3.16 26.98
CA ARG A 134 1.55 -3.90 26.28
C ARG A 134 1.79 -3.87 24.77
N LEU A 135 1.82 -5.02 24.11
CA LEU A 135 2.09 -5.14 22.68
C LEU A 135 0.78 -5.36 21.90
N ILE A 136 0.47 -4.49 20.95
CA ILE A 136 -0.73 -4.58 20.12
C ILE A 136 -0.31 -4.58 18.65
N LEU A 137 -0.81 -5.53 17.86
CA LEU A 137 -0.62 -5.60 16.42
C LEU A 137 -1.90 -5.15 15.71
N PHE A 138 -1.74 -4.26 14.73
CA PHE A 138 -2.70 -3.98 13.67
C PHE A 138 -2.08 -4.40 12.36
N GLU A 139 -2.85 -5.06 11.51
CA GLU A 139 -2.35 -5.61 10.25
C GLU A 139 -3.42 -5.51 9.15
N THR A 140 -2.97 -5.54 7.90
CA THR A 140 -3.74 -5.23 6.69
C THR A 140 -5.10 -5.95 6.56
N THR A 141 -5.24 -7.18 7.07
CA THR A 141 -6.42 -8.02 6.79
C THR A 141 -7.61 -7.76 7.72
N SER A 142 -7.39 -7.68 9.02
CA SER A 142 -8.46 -7.52 10.02
C SER A 142 -8.76 -6.07 10.35
N LEU A 143 -7.76 -5.17 10.27
CA LEU A 143 -7.81 -3.81 10.82
C LEU A 143 -8.20 -3.77 12.31
N GLU A 144 -8.17 -4.91 13.01
CA GLU A 144 -8.55 -5.04 14.41
C GLU A 144 -7.31 -5.21 15.29
N PRO A 145 -7.35 -4.76 16.56
CA PRO A 145 -6.24 -4.92 17.49
C PRO A 145 -6.07 -6.39 17.89
N LEU A 146 -4.88 -6.93 17.66
CA LEU A 146 -4.44 -8.21 18.21
C LEU A 146 -3.42 -8.00 19.34
N GLU A 147 -3.78 -8.35 20.56
CA GLU A 147 -2.84 -8.29 21.69
C GLU A 147 -1.85 -9.45 21.64
N LEU A 148 -0.56 -9.10 21.70
CA LEU A 148 0.55 -10.05 21.65
C LEU A 148 1.06 -10.34 23.06
N THR A 149 1.39 -11.60 23.31
CA THR A 149 2.00 -12.01 24.60
C THR A 149 3.51 -11.74 24.61
N SER A 150 4.17 -11.94 23.47
CA SER A 150 5.61 -11.74 23.31
C SER A 150 5.93 -11.13 21.93
N ALA A 151 6.93 -10.26 21.89
CA ALA A 151 7.49 -9.77 20.63
C ALA A 151 8.11 -10.90 19.78
N ALA A 152 8.52 -12.01 20.39
CA ALA A 152 9.05 -13.17 19.67
C ALA A 152 7.99 -13.86 18.79
N ASP A 153 6.70 -13.69 19.11
CA ASP A 153 5.61 -14.35 18.38
C ASP A 153 5.38 -13.69 17.00
N LEU A 154 5.89 -12.48 16.79
CA LEU A 154 5.68 -11.69 15.56
C LEU A 154 6.05 -12.42 14.27
N ALA A 155 7.10 -13.26 14.29
CA ALA A 155 7.57 -13.94 13.09
C ALA A 155 6.71 -15.18 12.71
N ASP A 156 6.01 -15.78 13.68
CA ASP A 156 5.36 -17.09 13.51
C ASP A 156 3.83 -17.00 13.44
N LEU A 157 3.25 -15.81 13.60
CA LEU A 157 1.80 -15.61 13.57
C LEU A 157 1.24 -15.72 12.14
N PRO A 158 0.15 -16.47 11.92
CA PRO A 158 -0.56 -16.44 10.63
C PRO A 158 -0.99 -15.04 10.19
N GLN A 159 -1.30 -14.16 11.15
CA GLN A 159 -1.69 -12.76 10.96
C GLN A 159 -0.53 -11.85 10.54
N THR A 160 0.72 -12.32 10.62
CA THR A 160 1.89 -11.57 10.14
C THR A 160 2.50 -12.19 8.89
N GLY A 161 1.94 -13.31 8.40
CA GLY A 161 2.35 -13.97 7.17
C GLY A 161 2.03 -13.14 5.91
N ARG A 162 2.53 -13.59 4.76
CA ARG A 162 2.30 -12.95 3.47
C ARG A 162 0.81 -12.85 3.11
N THR A 163 0.46 -11.85 2.32
CA THR A 163 -0.85 -11.76 1.64
C THR A 163 -0.65 -11.37 0.18
N SER A 164 -1.72 -11.48 -0.60
CA SER A 164 -1.78 -11.01 -1.98
C SER A 164 -2.63 -9.73 -2.10
N MET A 165 -2.75 -8.95 -1.03
CA MET A 165 -3.64 -7.78 -0.96
C MET A 165 -2.88 -6.47 -1.18
N ALA A 166 -3.62 -5.38 -1.39
CA ALA A 166 -3.14 -4.04 -1.11
C ALA A 166 -3.40 -3.70 0.37
N SER A 167 -2.69 -2.71 0.89
CA SER A 167 -2.85 -2.21 2.25
C SER A 167 -3.72 -0.97 2.30
N ASP A 168 -4.40 -0.75 3.42
CA ASP A 168 -5.08 0.51 3.72
C ASP A 168 -4.41 1.16 4.93
N ILE A 169 -3.26 1.78 4.71
CA ILE A 169 -2.48 2.44 5.78
C ILE A 169 -3.32 3.53 6.48
N PRO A 170 -4.09 4.40 5.78
CA PRO A 170 -5.00 5.31 6.46
C PRO A 170 -6.04 4.58 7.33
N GLY A 171 -6.64 3.50 6.83
CA GLY A 171 -7.60 2.68 7.59
C GLY A 171 -7.00 2.03 8.83
N LEU A 172 -5.76 1.53 8.73
CA LEU A 172 -4.99 1.00 9.85
C LEU A 172 -4.73 2.08 10.89
N LEU A 173 -4.26 3.26 10.48
CA LEU A 173 -3.98 4.36 11.39
C LEU A 173 -5.24 4.95 12.03
N GLN A 174 -6.38 4.94 11.31
CA GLN A 174 -7.68 5.27 11.88
C GLN A 174 -8.05 4.29 12.99
N SER A 175 -7.90 2.99 12.75
CA SER A 175 -8.18 1.94 13.74
C SER A 175 -7.26 2.03 14.97
N VAL A 176 -5.99 2.40 14.76
CA VAL A 176 -5.03 2.71 15.84
C VAL A 176 -5.49 3.92 16.64
N ALA A 177 -5.92 5.01 15.99
CA ALA A 177 -6.41 6.20 16.65
C ALA A 177 -7.63 5.87 17.53
N ASP A 178 -8.61 5.14 16.98
CA ASP A 178 -9.81 4.71 17.70
C ASP A 178 -9.46 3.84 18.92
N TYR A 179 -8.50 2.91 18.77
CA TYR A 179 -8.03 2.06 19.86
C TYR A 179 -7.34 2.85 20.98
N VAL A 180 -6.44 3.78 20.63
CA VAL A 180 -5.73 4.63 21.60
C VAL A 180 -6.72 5.51 22.37
N ILE A 181 -7.74 6.02 21.68
CA ILE A 181 -8.81 6.82 22.29
C ILE A 181 -9.63 5.97 23.26
N ALA A 182 -10.07 4.79 22.82
CA ALA A 182 -10.98 3.94 23.60
C ALA A 182 -10.33 3.34 24.85
N ASN A 183 -9.03 3.08 24.83
CA ASN A 183 -8.31 2.40 25.92
C ASN A 183 -7.53 3.35 26.83
N GLU A 184 -7.56 4.66 26.57
CA GLU A 184 -6.76 5.66 27.29
C GLU A 184 -5.28 5.24 27.43
N SER A 185 -4.73 4.71 26.33
CA SER A 185 -3.33 4.27 26.29
C SER A 185 -2.45 5.43 26.73
N GLY A 186 -1.62 5.21 27.76
CA GLY A 186 -0.72 6.23 28.31
C GLY A 186 0.35 6.63 27.31
N ARG A 187 1.63 6.53 27.68
CA ARG A 187 2.67 6.78 26.68
C ARG A 187 2.66 5.67 25.64
N THR A 188 2.44 6.04 24.38
CA THR A 188 2.21 5.07 23.30
C THR A 188 3.21 5.28 22.17
N ASP A 189 3.94 4.22 21.84
CA ASP A 189 4.84 4.21 20.68
C ASP A 189 4.19 3.36 19.58
N VAL A 190 3.99 3.92 18.39
CA VAL A 190 3.39 3.24 17.23
C VAL A 190 4.46 3.01 16.18
N TRP A 191 4.78 1.74 15.90
CA TRP A 191 5.72 1.34 14.86
C TRP A 191 4.96 0.97 13.59
N ILE A 192 5.22 1.69 12.50
CA ILE A 192 4.61 1.46 11.18
C ILE A 192 5.68 0.83 10.30
N CYS A 193 5.48 -0.41 9.89
CA CYS A 193 6.33 -1.11 8.93
C CYS A 193 5.67 -1.05 7.56
N SER A 194 6.25 -0.31 6.62
CA SER A 194 5.72 -0.15 5.26
C SER A 194 6.85 0.20 4.29
N ASP A 195 6.65 -0.02 3.00
CA ASP A 195 7.55 0.40 1.93
C ASP A 195 7.12 1.70 1.25
N LEU A 196 6.10 2.38 1.79
CA LEU A 196 5.61 3.67 1.32
C LEU A 196 5.01 3.64 -0.10
N ARG A 197 4.41 2.52 -0.53
CA ARG A 197 3.66 2.51 -1.80
C ARG A 197 2.55 3.54 -1.79
N GLN A 198 2.44 4.27 -2.91
CA GLN A 198 1.51 5.38 -3.04
C GLN A 198 0.04 4.93 -3.00
N ASN A 199 -0.27 3.76 -3.55
CA ASN A 199 -1.62 3.19 -3.53
C ASN A 199 -2.06 2.78 -2.11
N ASP A 200 -1.13 2.28 -1.29
CA ASP A 200 -1.40 1.86 0.09
C ASP A 200 -1.58 3.05 1.05
N TRP A 201 -0.82 4.13 0.81
CA TRP A 201 -0.85 5.33 1.65
C TRP A 201 -1.91 6.35 1.24
N ASP A 202 -2.36 6.35 -0.03
CA ASP A 202 -3.31 7.33 -0.58
C ASP A 202 -3.10 8.76 -0.01
N PRO A 203 -1.96 9.42 -0.33
CA PRO A 203 -1.62 10.70 0.28
C PRO A 203 -2.62 11.82 -0.06
N SER A 204 -3.38 11.66 -1.14
CA SER A 204 -4.46 12.57 -1.56
C SER A 204 -5.79 12.33 -0.84
N GLY A 205 -5.92 11.25 -0.07
CA GLY A 205 -7.15 10.84 0.59
C GLY A 205 -7.61 11.83 1.67
N GLY A 206 -8.91 12.11 1.72
CA GLY A 206 -9.50 13.02 2.71
C GLY A 206 -9.47 12.51 4.16
N ARG A 207 -9.15 11.22 4.38
CA ARG A 207 -9.13 10.58 5.71
C ARG A 207 -8.01 11.12 6.61
N TRP A 208 -6.91 11.57 6.02
CA TRP A 208 -5.72 12.01 6.77
C TRP A 208 -5.97 13.19 7.70
N GLU A 209 -6.91 14.07 7.38
CA GLU A 209 -7.26 15.20 8.26
C GLU A 209 -7.86 14.72 9.60
N ALA A 210 -8.79 13.76 9.54
CA ALA A 210 -9.40 13.17 10.73
C ALA A 210 -8.38 12.41 11.57
N ILE A 211 -7.55 11.58 10.92
CA ILE A 211 -6.49 10.79 11.58
C ILE A 211 -5.51 11.72 12.31
N ARG A 212 -5.04 12.79 11.65
CA ARG A 212 -4.16 13.78 12.27
C ARG A 212 -4.80 14.45 13.47
N SER A 213 -6.04 14.91 13.34
CA SER A 213 -6.76 15.60 14.42
C SER A 213 -6.84 14.71 15.67
N GLN A 214 -7.19 13.43 15.49
CA GLN A 214 -7.33 12.48 16.60
C GLN A 214 -6.00 12.12 17.26
N LEU A 215 -4.95 11.87 16.48
CA LEU A 215 -3.64 11.46 17.00
C LEU A 215 -2.86 12.64 17.61
N ALA A 216 -2.99 13.86 17.06
CA ALA A 216 -2.29 15.04 17.56
C ALA A 216 -2.79 15.48 18.95
N GLU A 217 -4.03 15.17 19.31
CA GLU A 217 -4.60 15.43 20.63
C GLU A 217 -3.98 14.55 21.74
N ARG A 218 -3.25 13.49 21.38
CA ARG A 218 -2.71 12.52 22.33
C ARG A 218 -1.29 12.88 22.79
N GLU A 219 -1.20 13.46 23.98
CA GLU A 219 0.08 13.69 24.63
C GLU A 219 0.82 12.37 24.89
N GLY A 220 2.08 12.29 24.47
CA GLY A 220 2.91 11.10 24.68
C GLY A 220 2.78 10.02 23.60
N LEU A 221 1.99 10.26 22.54
CA LEU A 221 1.98 9.43 21.34
C LEU A 221 3.18 9.76 20.43
N ARG A 222 3.86 8.74 19.93
CA ARG A 222 4.98 8.87 18.99
C ARG A 222 4.87 7.84 17.87
N LEU A 223 5.10 8.27 16.64
CA LEU A 223 5.10 7.41 15.47
C LEU A 223 6.55 7.09 15.05
N TYR A 224 6.81 5.83 14.75
CA TYR A 224 8.07 5.34 14.21
C TYR A 224 7.79 4.65 12.89
N LEU A 225 8.19 5.27 11.80
CA LEU A 225 8.04 4.72 10.45
C LEU A 225 9.30 3.95 10.09
N LEU A 226 9.23 2.63 10.16
CA LEU A 226 10.26 1.73 9.66
C LEU A 226 10.00 1.48 8.17
N SER A 227 10.70 2.24 7.33
CA SER A 227 10.45 2.37 5.90
C SER A 227 11.39 1.50 5.06
N TYR A 228 10.83 0.84 4.04
CA TYR A 228 11.57 0.03 3.06
C TYR A 228 11.34 0.52 1.60
N PRO A 229 11.64 1.79 1.28
CA PRO A 229 11.19 2.45 0.05
C PRO A 229 11.85 1.95 -1.25
N GLU A 230 12.80 1.03 -1.16
CA GLU A 230 13.54 0.55 -2.33
C GLU A 230 12.66 -0.27 -3.28
N VAL A 231 12.72 0.09 -4.55
CA VAL A 231 12.04 -0.61 -5.65
C VAL A 231 13.07 -1.39 -6.44
N SER A 232 12.72 -2.59 -6.89
CA SER A 232 13.61 -3.35 -7.77
C SER A 232 13.36 -3.02 -9.24
N PRO A 233 14.34 -2.46 -9.97
CA PRO A 233 14.18 -2.12 -11.39
C PRO A 233 14.05 -3.36 -12.29
N SER A 234 14.45 -4.54 -11.80
CA SER A 234 14.35 -5.81 -12.52
C SER A 234 13.03 -6.54 -12.32
N ASN A 235 12.17 -6.04 -11.43
CA ASN A 235 10.88 -6.64 -11.13
C ASN A 235 9.96 -6.62 -12.34
N LEU A 236 9.31 -7.74 -12.58
CA LEU A 236 8.32 -7.96 -13.62
C LEU A 236 7.04 -8.48 -12.96
N ALA A 237 5.92 -7.86 -13.28
CA ALA A 237 4.61 -8.36 -12.86
C ALA A 237 3.82 -8.85 -14.07
N VAL A 238 3.09 -9.96 -13.90
CA VAL A 238 2.19 -10.51 -14.94
C VAL A 238 0.74 -10.38 -14.52
N SER A 239 -0.11 -9.95 -15.45
CA SER A 239 -1.55 -9.92 -15.25
C SER A 239 -2.31 -10.26 -16.53
N VAL A 240 -3.56 -10.70 -16.34
CA VAL A 240 -4.46 -11.08 -17.42
C VAL A 240 -5.80 -10.41 -17.23
N SER A 241 -6.42 -10.01 -18.35
CA SER A 241 -7.79 -9.51 -18.37
C SER A 241 -8.57 -10.11 -19.53
N GLY A 242 -9.89 -9.96 -19.49
CA GLY A 242 -10.77 -10.38 -20.59
C GLY A 242 -10.76 -11.89 -20.87
N VAL A 243 -10.47 -12.73 -19.87
CA VAL A 243 -10.46 -14.19 -20.04
C VAL A 243 -11.86 -14.69 -20.37
N HIS A 244 -12.03 -15.25 -21.56
CA HIS A 244 -13.29 -15.89 -21.95
C HIS A 244 -13.06 -17.07 -22.89
N ARG A 245 -13.95 -18.06 -22.79
CA ARG A 245 -13.99 -19.19 -23.69
C ARG A 245 -14.73 -18.81 -24.97
N ARG A 246 -14.15 -19.12 -26.13
CA ARG A 246 -14.74 -18.92 -27.46
C ARG A 246 -14.79 -20.25 -28.20
N GLU A 247 -15.98 -20.64 -28.69
CA GLU A 247 -16.08 -21.76 -29.61
C GLU A 247 -15.71 -21.33 -31.04
N THR A 248 -14.97 -22.18 -31.72
CA THR A 248 -14.61 -22.01 -33.13
C THR A 248 -15.05 -23.23 -33.94
N SER A 249 -14.99 -23.15 -35.27
CA SER A 249 -15.29 -24.30 -36.12
C SER A 249 -14.32 -25.48 -35.91
N GLY A 250 -13.13 -25.21 -35.38
CA GLY A 250 -12.07 -26.21 -35.14
C GLY A 250 -11.95 -26.70 -33.71
N GLY A 251 -12.77 -26.22 -32.76
CA GLY A 251 -12.69 -26.58 -31.34
C GLY A 251 -13.14 -25.46 -30.41
N ALA A 252 -12.47 -25.30 -29.28
CA ALA A 252 -12.63 -24.14 -28.40
C ALA A 252 -11.27 -23.51 -28.10
N GLU A 253 -11.26 -22.24 -27.76
CA GLU A 253 -10.07 -21.51 -27.36
C GLU A 253 -10.38 -20.57 -26.19
N LEU A 254 -9.39 -20.32 -25.35
CA LEU A 254 -9.41 -19.23 -24.38
C LEU A 254 -8.82 -18.00 -25.03
N VAL A 255 -9.55 -16.90 -24.98
CA VAL A 255 -9.11 -15.59 -25.43
C VAL A 255 -8.81 -14.76 -24.18
N MET A 256 -7.68 -14.07 -24.18
CA MET A 256 -7.27 -13.23 -23.06
C MET A 256 -6.32 -12.11 -23.50
N ASP A 257 -6.32 -11.03 -22.73
CA ASP A 257 -5.38 -9.92 -22.89
C ASP A 257 -4.28 -10.06 -21.84
N LEU A 258 -3.03 -10.18 -22.31
CA LEU A 258 -1.86 -10.34 -21.47
C LEU A 258 -1.22 -8.98 -21.22
N LYS A 259 -0.84 -8.73 -19.96
CA LYS A 259 -0.03 -7.58 -19.59
C LYS A 259 1.20 -8.03 -18.79
N LEU A 260 2.36 -7.55 -19.21
CA LEU A 260 3.57 -7.55 -18.40
C LEU A 260 3.92 -6.10 -18.06
N THR A 261 4.20 -5.83 -16.79
CA THR A 261 4.78 -4.55 -16.35
C THR A 261 6.18 -4.76 -15.81
N ARG A 262 6.96 -3.69 -15.87
CA ARG A 262 8.33 -3.60 -15.38
C ARG A 262 8.48 -2.27 -14.65
N ASP A 263 9.09 -2.30 -13.48
CA ASP A 263 9.25 -1.12 -12.62
C ASP A 263 10.24 -0.07 -13.18
N SER A 264 10.98 -0.41 -14.24
CA SER A 264 11.95 0.47 -14.91
C SER A 264 11.69 0.63 -16.40
N ASN A 265 11.85 1.86 -16.90
CA ASN A 265 11.80 2.21 -18.32
C ASN A 265 13.14 2.05 -19.05
N GLU A 266 14.25 1.85 -18.33
CA GLU A 266 15.60 2.00 -18.88
C GLU A 266 16.30 0.67 -19.22
N GLU A 267 15.65 -0.46 -18.92
CA GLU A 267 16.19 -1.80 -19.20
C GLU A 267 16.02 -2.19 -20.68
N PRO A 268 16.98 -2.91 -21.28
CA PRO A 268 16.91 -3.34 -22.66
C PRO A 268 15.71 -4.25 -22.94
N VAL A 269 15.42 -4.46 -24.23
CA VAL A 269 14.43 -5.45 -24.67
C VAL A 269 14.81 -6.81 -24.06
N ARG A 270 13.87 -7.41 -23.34
CA ARG A 270 14.05 -8.71 -22.67
C ARG A 270 12.99 -9.66 -23.19
N ALA A 271 13.41 -10.84 -23.62
CA ALA A 271 12.50 -11.95 -23.85
C ALA A 271 12.18 -12.59 -22.49
N VAL A 272 10.90 -12.64 -22.14
CA VAL A 272 10.36 -13.22 -20.91
C VAL A 272 9.49 -14.41 -21.29
N PRO A 273 9.86 -15.65 -20.92
CA PRO A 273 9.02 -16.82 -21.17
C PRO A 273 7.84 -16.84 -20.21
N ILE A 274 6.64 -16.57 -20.71
CA ILE A 274 5.38 -16.70 -19.96
C ILE A 274 4.92 -18.15 -20.09
N SER A 275 4.87 -18.87 -18.97
CA SER A 275 4.31 -20.22 -18.90
C SER A 275 2.82 -20.15 -18.59
N PHE A 276 2.01 -20.88 -19.35
CA PHE A 276 0.59 -21.07 -19.07
C PHE A 276 0.38 -22.48 -18.57
N VAL A 277 -0.35 -22.63 -17.48
CA VAL A 277 -0.81 -23.91 -16.95
C VAL A 277 -2.33 -23.89 -17.01
N ILE A 278 -2.94 -24.57 -17.97
CA ILE A 278 -4.41 -24.63 -18.12
C ILE A 278 -4.87 -26.05 -17.81
N ASN A 279 -5.69 -26.23 -16.77
CA ASN A 279 -6.11 -27.55 -16.27
C ASN A 279 -4.93 -28.54 -16.12
N GLY A 280 -3.77 -28.05 -15.65
CA GLY A 280 -2.53 -28.82 -15.51
C GLY A 280 -1.68 -28.99 -16.77
N ALA A 281 -2.18 -28.64 -17.97
CA ALA A 281 -1.40 -28.69 -19.20
C ALA A 281 -0.53 -27.42 -19.35
N ARG A 282 0.77 -27.60 -19.59
CA ARG A 282 1.73 -26.48 -19.68
C ARG A 282 2.05 -26.10 -21.13
N SER A 283 2.04 -24.81 -21.43
CA SER A 283 2.56 -24.21 -22.66
C SER A 283 3.40 -22.96 -22.33
N THR A 284 4.15 -22.44 -23.30
CA THR A 284 5.03 -21.28 -23.09
C THR A 284 4.95 -20.32 -24.27
N LEU A 285 4.98 -19.02 -23.97
CA LEU A 285 5.11 -17.94 -24.93
C LEU A 285 6.33 -17.08 -24.57
N ASP A 286 7.24 -16.90 -25.52
CA ASP A 286 8.28 -15.89 -25.39
C ASP A 286 7.71 -14.51 -25.71
N ALA A 287 7.65 -13.66 -24.69
CA ALA A 287 7.17 -12.29 -24.75
C ALA A 287 8.35 -11.31 -24.75
N GLU A 288 8.46 -10.45 -25.77
CA GLU A 288 9.43 -9.36 -25.75
C GLU A 288 8.81 -8.12 -25.12
N ILE A 289 9.41 -7.64 -24.03
CA ILE A 289 9.04 -6.38 -23.39
C ILE A 289 10.09 -5.31 -23.68
N SER A 290 9.64 -4.16 -24.19
CA SER A 290 10.45 -2.98 -24.46
C SER A 290 9.91 -1.79 -23.64
N GLY A 291 10.68 -1.29 -22.67
CA GLY A 291 10.23 -0.26 -21.73
C GLY A 291 9.56 -0.84 -20.47
N SER A 292 8.58 -0.12 -19.91
CA SER A 292 7.87 -0.48 -18.67
C SER A 292 6.67 -1.40 -18.85
N GLU A 293 6.13 -1.58 -20.05
CA GLU A 293 5.01 -2.50 -20.25
C GLU A 293 5.03 -3.19 -21.60
N MET A 294 4.43 -4.37 -21.62
CA MET A 294 4.02 -5.08 -22.82
C MET A 294 2.56 -5.47 -22.66
N VAL A 295 1.76 -5.17 -23.68
CA VAL A 295 0.36 -5.58 -23.75
C VAL A 295 0.15 -6.39 -25.02
N ARG A 296 -0.46 -7.58 -24.88
CA ARG A 296 -0.83 -8.44 -26.01
C ARG A 296 -2.31 -8.78 -25.93
N ASN A 297 -3.10 -8.13 -26.77
CA ASN A 297 -4.55 -8.29 -26.80
C ASN A 297 -4.97 -9.52 -27.63
N GLY A 298 -6.01 -10.20 -27.17
CA GLY A 298 -6.64 -11.32 -27.86
C GLY A 298 -5.72 -12.51 -28.08
N TYR A 299 -4.78 -12.76 -27.16
CA TYR A 299 -3.97 -13.98 -27.19
C TYR A 299 -4.89 -15.19 -27.01
N THR A 300 -4.67 -16.24 -27.83
CA THR A 300 -5.51 -17.43 -27.79
C THR A 300 -4.76 -18.69 -27.42
N ILE A 301 -5.38 -19.49 -26.55
CA ILE A 301 -4.89 -20.82 -26.16
C ILE A 301 -5.94 -21.85 -26.55
N PRO A 302 -5.63 -22.83 -27.41
CA PRO A 302 -6.58 -23.88 -27.76
C PRO A 302 -6.90 -24.74 -26.54
N ILE A 303 -8.18 -25.05 -26.34
CA ILE A 303 -8.68 -25.95 -25.30
C ILE A 303 -9.59 -27.02 -25.92
N ASP A 304 -9.82 -28.11 -25.18
CA ASP A 304 -10.81 -29.09 -25.59
C ASP A 304 -12.20 -28.43 -25.66
N ARG A 305 -12.96 -28.75 -26.71
CA ARG A 305 -14.33 -28.27 -26.88
C ARG A 305 -15.22 -28.72 -25.71
N GLU A 306 -14.97 -29.89 -25.15
CA GLU A 306 -15.73 -30.40 -24.00
C GLU A 306 -15.34 -29.71 -22.68
N SER A 307 -14.23 -28.96 -22.64
CA SER A 307 -13.84 -28.16 -21.48
C SER A 307 -14.69 -26.89 -21.42
N LYS A 308 -15.89 -27.03 -20.85
CA LYS A 308 -16.84 -25.92 -20.68
C LYS A 308 -16.40 -24.95 -19.58
N GLU A 309 -15.71 -25.46 -18.58
CA GLU A 309 -15.09 -24.69 -17.50
C GLU A 309 -13.69 -25.21 -17.19
N GLY A 310 -12.93 -24.42 -16.45
CA GLY A 310 -11.61 -24.79 -15.99
C GLY A 310 -10.86 -23.64 -15.33
N TRP A 311 -9.65 -23.96 -14.91
CA TRP A 311 -8.75 -23.02 -14.26
C TRP A 311 -7.44 -22.94 -15.03
N GLY A 312 -6.69 -21.90 -14.75
CA GLY A 312 -5.33 -21.80 -15.21
C GLY A 312 -4.50 -20.81 -14.41
N ARG A 313 -3.21 -20.82 -14.71
CA ARG A 313 -2.22 -19.92 -14.13
C ARG A 313 -1.26 -19.46 -15.20
N LEU A 314 -0.88 -18.19 -15.12
CA LEU A 314 0.28 -17.66 -15.82
C LEU A 314 1.43 -17.52 -14.84
N GLU A 315 2.63 -17.89 -15.27
CA GLU A 315 3.86 -17.81 -14.50
C GLU A 315 4.96 -17.19 -15.36
N ILE A 316 5.69 -16.23 -14.81
CA ILE A 316 6.95 -15.73 -15.37
C ILE A 316 8.13 -16.24 -14.53
N PRO A 317 9.38 -16.16 -15.03
CA PRO A 317 10.54 -16.54 -14.23
C PRO A 317 10.63 -15.71 -12.95
N GLY A 318 10.99 -16.37 -11.86
CA GLY A 318 11.12 -15.73 -10.55
C GLY A 318 12.08 -14.55 -10.55
N ASP A 319 11.69 -13.46 -9.90
CA ASP A 319 12.51 -12.26 -9.67
C ASP A 319 12.46 -11.80 -8.21
N ASP A 320 12.64 -10.50 -7.98
CA ASP A 320 12.75 -9.92 -6.64
C ASP A 320 11.39 -9.84 -5.91
N ASN A 321 10.25 -9.92 -6.60
CA ASN A 321 8.93 -9.99 -5.98
C ASN A 321 8.15 -11.25 -6.42
N PRO A 322 8.31 -12.39 -5.73
CA PRO A 322 7.64 -13.63 -6.14
C PRO A 322 6.10 -13.56 -6.11
N ALA A 323 5.51 -12.58 -5.41
CA ALA A 323 4.07 -12.45 -5.26
C ALA A 323 3.36 -11.88 -6.51
N ASP A 324 4.09 -11.27 -7.45
CA ASP A 324 3.53 -10.73 -8.69
C ASP A 324 3.91 -11.54 -9.95
N ASN A 325 4.75 -12.56 -9.78
CA ASN A 325 5.26 -13.42 -10.85
C ASN A 325 4.24 -14.45 -11.37
N SER A 326 3.05 -14.50 -10.76
CA SER A 326 1.97 -15.37 -11.20
C SER A 326 0.62 -14.66 -11.22
N TYR A 327 -0.28 -15.16 -12.07
CA TYR A 327 -1.66 -14.69 -12.16
C TYR A 327 -2.60 -15.87 -12.40
N GLU A 328 -3.58 -16.03 -11.51
CA GLU A 328 -4.59 -17.06 -11.56
C GLU A 328 -5.73 -16.67 -12.51
N LEU A 329 -6.32 -17.64 -13.19
CA LEU A 329 -7.53 -17.42 -13.97
C LEU A 329 -8.49 -18.59 -13.84
N THR A 330 -9.76 -18.28 -13.97
CA THR A 330 -10.80 -19.27 -14.22
C THR A 330 -11.57 -18.89 -15.48
N TYR A 331 -12.14 -19.90 -16.12
CA TYR A 331 -13.01 -19.71 -17.27
C TYR A 331 -14.17 -20.68 -17.17
N ALA A 332 -15.30 -20.26 -17.71
CA ALA A 332 -16.49 -21.07 -17.91
C ALA A 332 -17.19 -20.63 -19.19
N GLU A 333 -18.26 -21.34 -19.56
CA GLU A 333 -19.20 -20.81 -20.53
C GLU A 333 -19.78 -19.50 -19.98
N PRO A 334 -19.78 -18.41 -20.76
CA PRO A 334 -20.33 -17.15 -20.30
C PRO A 334 -21.78 -17.31 -19.87
N ALA A 335 -22.13 -16.78 -18.70
CA ALA A 335 -23.51 -16.74 -18.27
C ALA A 335 -24.36 -15.97 -19.29
N THR A 336 -25.58 -16.45 -19.51
CA THR A 336 -26.58 -15.72 -20.29
C THR A 336 -26.80 -14.35 -19.67
N GLN A 337 -26.65 -13.31 -20.49
CA GLN A 337 -26.85 -11.92 -20.12
C GLN A 337 -28.36 -11.64 -20.07
N ARG A 338 -29.04 -12.20 -19.06
CA ARG A 338 -30.49 -12.08 -18.94
C ARG A 338 -30.88 -10.79 -18.20
N THR A 339 -31.69 -9.97 -18.87
CA THR A 339 -32.31 -8.78 -18.30
C THR A 339 -33.79 -9.01 -18.09
N LEU A 340 -34.26 -8.74 -16.88
CA LEU A 340 -35.68 -8.68 -16.56
C LEU A 340 -36.14 -7.22 -16.66
N ILE A 341 -37.24 -7.00 -17.35
CA ILE A 341 -37.85 -5.69 -17.53
C ILE A 341 -39.21 -5.72 -16.84
N VAL A 342 -39.33 -4.96 -15.75
CA VAL A 342 -40.59 -4.76 -15.04
C VAL A 342 -41.13 -3.40 -15.43
N SER A 343 -42.18 -3.36 -16.25
CA SER A 343 -42.81 -2.11 -16.65
C SER A 343 -44.26 -2.34 -17.06
N ASP A 344 -45.14 -1.45 -16.63
CA ASP A 344 -46.54 -1.44 -17.05
C ASP A 344 -46.77 -0.58 -18.30
N ASP A 345 -45.75 0.15 -18.78
CA ASP A 345 -45.76 0.96 -20.00
C ASP A 345 -45.06 0.20 -21.15
N PRO A 346 -45.80 -0.22 -22.20
CA PRO A 346 -45.23 -0.93 -23.34
C PRO A 346 -44.12 -0.17 -24.09
N GLN A 347 -44.18 1.17 -24.14
CA GLN A 347 -43.18 1.97 -24.86
C GLN A 347 -41.85 1.98 -24.11
N ASN A 348 -41.89 2.20 -22.78
CA ASN A 348 -40.69 2.12 -21.95
C ASN A 348 -40.10 0.71 -22.00
N ALA A 349 -40.96 -0.31 -21.86
CA ALA A 349 -40.55 -1.71 -21.94
C ALA A 349 -39.84 -2.07 -23.26
N GLU A 350 -40.33 -1.57 -24.40
CA GLU A 350 -39.71 -1.78 -25.70
C GLU A 350 -38.33 -1.12 -25.82
N LEU A 351 -38.17 0.10 -25.31
CA LEU A 351 -36.88 0.80 -25.31
C LEU A 351 -35.86 0.11 -24.39
N PHE A 352 -36.28 -0.32 -23.21
CA PHE A 352 -35.46 -1.13 -22.31
C PHE A 352 -35.05 -2.45 -22.96
N ASN A 353 -35.97 -3.10 -23.65
CA ASN A 353 -35.71 -4.34 -24.38
C ASN A 353 -34.69 -4.14 -25.50
N LEU A 354 -34.86 -3.09 -26.31
CA LEU A 354 -33.93 -2.77 -27.38
C LEU A 354 -32.51 -2.51 -26.86
N ALA A 355 -32.38 -1.76 -25.77
CA ALA A 355 -31.08 -1.47 -25.17
C ALA A 355 -30.42 -2.72 -24.59
N ALA A 356 -31.16 -3.57 -23.86
CA ALA A 356 -30.61 -4.74 -23.18
C ALA A 356 -30.32 -5.94 -24.12
N GLN A 357 -31.14 -6.12 -25.16
CA GLN A 357 -31.03 -7.26 -26.08
C GLN A 357 -30.01 -7.03 -27.21
N THR A 358 -29.62 -5.78 -27.47
CA THR A 358 -28.67 -5.46 -28.54
C THR A 358 -27.27 -5.96 -28.16
N PRO A 359 -26.64 -6.86 -28.94
CA PRO A 359 -25.38 -7.45 -28.52
C PRO A 359 -24.21 -6.47 -28.66
N VAL A 360 -23.54 -6.17 -27.55
CA VAL A 360 -22.22 -5.52 -27.54
C VAL A 360 -21.14 -6.50 -27.97
N ASP A 361 -21.25 -7.75 -27.50
CA ASP A 361 -20.38 -8.86 -27.87
C ASP A 361 -21.19 -10.00 -28.46
N ARG A 362 -20.94 -10.34 -29.74
CA ARG A 362 -21.67 -11.39 -30.44
C ARG A 362 -21.34 -12.81 -29.96
N THR A 363 -20.36 -12.96 -29.09
CA THR A 363 -20.02 -14.25 -28.45
C THR A 363 -20.89 -14.53 -27.23
N LEU A 364 -21.58 -13.52 -26.69
CA LEU A 364 -22.48 -13.63 -25.55
C LEU A 364 -23.93 -13.84 -25.99
N THR A 365 -24.71 -14.49 -25.12
CA THR A 365 -26.15 -14.66 -25.31
C THR A 365 -26.89 -13.61 -24.48
N TYR A 366 -27.68 -12.76 -25.13
CA TYR A 366 -28.51 -11.75 -24.48
C TYR A 366 -29.97 -12.18 -24.52
N GLU A 367 -30.60 -12.22 -23.36
CA GLU A 367 -32.01 -12.57 -23.21
C GLU A 367 -32.74 -11.48 -22.44
N THR A 368 -33.97 -11.22 -22.82
CA THR A 368 -34.83 -10.26 -22.15
C THR A 368 -36.16 -10.91 -21.83
N VAL A 369 -36.67 -10.64 -20.63
CA VAL A 369 -38.00 -11.06 -20.21
C VAL A 369 -38.73 -9.81 -19.72
N THR A 370 -39.81 -9.45 -20.41
CA THR A 370 -40.67 -8.32 -20.03
C THR A 370 -41.88 -8.84 -19.28
N MET A 371 -42.27 -8.15 -18.21
CA MET A 371 -43.49 -8.44 -17.47
C MET A 371 -44.07 -7.20 -16.78
N SER A 372 -45.34 -7.30 -16.38
CA SER A 372 -46.02 -6.27 -15.60
C SER A 372 -45.57 -6.29 -14.14
N SER A 373 -45.68 -5.15 -13.45
CA SER A 373 -45.45 -5.05 -12.00
C SER A 373 -46.33 -6.01 -11.19
N SER A 374 -47.49 -6.41 -11.72
CA SER A 374 -48.42 -7.36 -11.11
C SER A 374 -47.98 -8.83 -11.16
N GLU A 375 -47.00 -9.18 -11.99
CA GLU A 375 -46.50 -10.55 -12.22
C GLU A 375 -45.17 -10.83 -11.49
N THR A 376 -44.69 -9.86 -10.70
CA THR A 376 -43.39 -9.86 -10.00
C THR A 376 -43.24 -10.92 -8.90
N ALA A 377 -44.29 -11.69 -8.58
CA ALA A 377 -44.19 -12.82 -7.66
C ALA A 377 -43.46 -14.03 -8.27
N ALA A 378 -43.34 -14.11 -9.60
CA ALA A 378 -42.78 -15.24 -10.34
C ALA A 378 -41.41 -14.94 -10.97
N LEU A 379 -40.64 -14.02 -10.40
CA LEU A 379 -39.37 -13.60 -10.98
C LEU A 379 -38.31 -14.72 -10.99
N PRO A 380 -37.64 -14.95 -12.14
CA PRO A 380 -36.55 -15.92 -12.24
C PRO A 380 -35.25 -15.33 -11.66
N TRP A 381 -35.23 -15.10 -10.35
CA TRP A 381 -34.14 -14.41 -9.64
C TRP A 381 -32.75 -15.01 -9.91
N ASP A 382 -32.66 -16.34 -9.95
CA ASP A 382 -31.40 -17.06 -10.01
C ASP A 382 -30.68 -16.90 -11.35
N GLU A 383 -31.43 -16.72 -12.43
CA GLU A 383 -30.92 -16.62 -13.80
C GLU A 383 -30.85 -15.16 -14.30
N THR A 384 -31.27 -14.19 -13.49
CA THR A 384 -31.37 -12.78 -13.90
C THR A 384 -30.12 -12.00 -13.47
N ALA A 385 -29.45 -11.34 -14.42
CA ALA A 385 -28.27 -10.53 -14.17
C ALA A 385 -28.62 -9.06 -13.86
N LEU A 386 -29.58 -8.51 -14.61
CA LEU A 386 -30.03 -7.13 -14.51
C LEU A 386 -31.54 -7.06 -14.40
N ILE A 387 -32.04 -6.18 -13.55
CA ILE A 387 -33.44 -5.79 -13.51
C ILE A 387 -33.57 -4.31 -13.89
N LEU A 388 -34.35 -4.04 -14.93
CA LEU A 388 -34.80 -2.69 -15.28
C LEU A 388 -36.23 -2.53 -14.74
N TRP A 389 -36.38 -1.72 -13.70
CA TRP A 389 -37.63 -1.59 -12.95
C TRP A 389 -38.26 -0.22 -13.16
N GLN A 390 -39.34 -0.16 -13.95
CA GLN A 390 -40.15 1.03 -14.18
C GLN A 390 -41.57 0.77 -13.68
N ALA A 391 -41.74 0.88 -12.38
CA ALA A 391 -42.98 0.66 -11.65
C ALA A 391 -42.85 1.31 -10.26
N PRO A 392 -43.93 1.44 -9.49
CA PRO A 392 -43.85 1.62 -8.03
C PRO A 392 -42.69 0.87 -7.39
N LEU A 393 -41.97 1.51 -6.47
CA LEU A 393 -40.92 0.81 -5.71
C LEU A 393 -41.53 -0.40 -5.00
N PRO A 394 -40.81 -1.54 -4.96
CA PRO A 394 -41.33 -2.81 -4.46
C PRO A 394 -41.74 -2.72 -2.99
N ASP A 395 -42.75 -3.49 -2.60
CA ASP A 395 -43.21 -3.58 -1.22
C ASP A 395 -42.69 -4.84 -0.51
N SER A 396 -42.86 -4.85 0.83
CA SER A 396 -42.42 -5.87 1.80
C SER A 396 -41.72 -7.12 1.26
N ALA A 397 -42.46 -8.06 0.67
CA ALA A 397 -41.92 -9.36 0.24
C ALA A 397 -40.99 -9.25 -0.98
N ILE A 398 -41.38 -8.46 -2.00
CA ILE A 398 -40.58 -8.28 -3.21
C ILE A 398 -39.36 -7.39 -2.90
N ALA A 399 -39.52 -6.40 -2.03
CA ALA A 399 -38.41 -5.58 -1.55
C ALA A 399 -37.33 -6.45 -0.90
N ALA A 400 -37.70 -7.36 0.00
CA ALA A 400 -36.74 -8.27 0.63
C ALA A 400 -36.04 -9.20 -0.39
N GLN A 401 -36.75 -9.64 -1.44
CA GLN A 401 -36.15 -10.44 -2.51
C GLN A 401 -35.19 -9.63 -3.39
N LEU A 402 -35.54 -8.37 -3.72
CA LEU A 402 -34.66 -7.46 -4.45
C LEU A 402 -33.43 -7.07 -3.63
N GLU A 403 -33.57 -6.88 -2.32
CA GLU A 403 -32.43 -6.66 -1.44
C GLU A 403 -31.48 -7.86 -1.44
N ALA A 404 -32.01 -9.09 -1.38
CA ALA A 404 -31.21 -10.31 -1.50
C ALA A 404 -30.56 -10.43 -2.88
N PHE A 405 -31.29 -10.08 -3.96
CA PHE A 405 -30.77 -10.03 -5.33
C PHE A 405 -29.58 -9.07 -5.43
N VAL A 406 -29.69 -7.85 -4.91
CA VAL A 406 -28.59 -6.88 -4.90
C VAL A 406 -27.45 -7.31 -3.97
N ARG A 407 -27.74 -7.91 -2.81
CA ARG A 407 -26.72 -8.44 -1.91
C ARG A 407 -25.92 -9.57 -2.54
N SER A 408 -26.53 -10.34 -3.44
CA SER A 408 -25.86 -11.40 -4.21
C SER A 408 -24.95 -10.89 -5.34
N GLY A 409 -24.73 -9.57 -5.45
CA GLY A 409 -23.82 -9.01 -6.46
C GLY A 409 -24.49 -8.61 -7.77
N ARG A 410 -25.81 -8.75 -7.88
CA ARG A 410 -26.58 -8.45 -9.09
C ARG A 410 -27.07 -7.01 -9.09
N THR A 411 -27.53 -6.55 -10.26
CA THR A 411 -27.80 -5.13 -10.49
C THR A 411 -29.28 -4.84 -10.75
N VAL A 412 -29.81 -3.79 -10.14
CA VAL A 412 -31.12 -3.22 -10.48
C VAL A 412 -30.99 -1.74 -10.84
N ILE A 413 -31.68 -1.31 -11.89
CA ILE A 413 -31.86 0.10 -12.23
C ILE A 413 -33.35 0.42 -12.13
N PHE A 414 -33.69 1.31 -11.21
CA PHE A 414 -35.02 1.86 -11.04
C PHE A 414 -35.20 3.10 -11.91
N PHE A 415 -36.33 3.14 -12.59
CA PHE A 415 -36.87 4.27 -13.32
C PHE A 415 -38.19 4.70 -12.66
N PRO A 416 -38.52 6.00 -12.71
CA PRO A 416 -39.71 6.51 -12.05
C PRO A 416 -41.00 5.91 -12.65
N PRO A 417 -42.00 5.63 -11.82
CA PRO A 417 -43.34 5.30 -12.29
C PRO A 417 -44.01 6.53 -12.93
N GLU A 418 -45.09 6.29 -13.67
CA GLU A 418 -45.92 7.38 -14.21
C GLU A 418 -46.45 8.30 -13.09
N PHE A 419 -46.78 7.71 -11.93
CA PHE A 419 -47.23 8.45 -10.75
C PHE A 419 -46.40 8.08 -9.53
N ALA A 420 -45.86 9.10 -8.88
CA ALA A 420 -45.17 8.95 -7.61
C ALA A 420 -46.10 8.36 -6.54
N ASN A 421 -45.51 7.61 -5.61
CA ASN A 421 -46.22 7.06 -4.48
C ASN A 421 -45.34 7.09 -3.22
N ASN A 422 -45.89 6.69 -2.08
CA ASN A 422 -45.17 6.69 -0.80
C ASN A 422 -44.32 5.43 -0.58
N SER A 423 -44.06 4.64 -1.61
CA SER A 423 -43.23 3.43 -1.48
C SER A 423 -41.76 3.82 -1.35
N GLN A 424 -41.01 3.04 -0.58
CA GLN A 424 -39.60 3.29 -0.30
C GLN A 424 -38.83 1.98 -0.46
N PHE A 425 -37.64 2.06 -1.04
CA PHE A 425 -36.73 0.93 -1.18
C PHE A 425 -35.30 1.37 -0.87
N LEU A 426 -34.62 0.67 0.04
CA LEU A 426 -33.25 1.01 0.49
C LEU A 426 -33.08 2.49 0.87
N GLY A 427 -34.05 3.05 1.59
CA GLY A 427 -34.01 4.45 1.99
C GLY A 427 -34.43 5.45 0.91
N VAL A 428 -34.66 5.02 -0.33
CA VAL A 428 -34.95 5.88 -1.49
C VAL A 428 -36.45 5.94 -1.80
N ARG A 429 -36.95 7.14 -2.15
CA ARG A 429 -38.34 7.38 -2.55
C ARG A 429 -38.44 8.34 -3.75
N TRP A 430 -39.40 8.07 -4.63
CA TRP A 430 -39.78 8.95 -5.73
C TRP A 430 -40.68 10.11 -5.24
N GLY A 431 -40.40 11.33 -5.68
CA GLY A 431 -41.22 12.53 -5.47
C GLY A 431 -41.97 12.93 -6.74
N ASP A 432 -42.35 14.20 -6.84
CA ASP A 432 -43.17 14.67 -7.95
C ASP A 432 -42.38 14.77 -9.27
N TRP A 433 -43.08 14.69 -10.40
CA TRP A 433 -42.50 14.99 -11.71
C TRP A 433 -42.37 16.51 -11.90
N ILE A 434 -41.19 16.95 -12.31
CA ILE A 434 -40.84 18.34 -12.59
C ILE A 434 -40.53 18.49 -14.07
N GLU A 435 -41.31 19.35 -14.73
CA GLU A 435 -41.13 19.70 -16.14
C GLU A 435 -40.23 20.94 -16.27
N SER A 436 -39.36 20.93 -17.27
CA SER A 436 -38.50 22.06 -17.61
C SER A 436 -39.34 23.25 -18.08
N SER A 437 -39.10 24.42 -17.49
CA SER A 437 -39.63 25.69 -18.02
C SER A 437 -38.88 26.20 -19.26
N GLU A 438 -37.72 25.61 -19.57
CA GLU A 438 -36.88 25.98 -20.71
C GLU A 438 -37.12 25.06 -21.91
N VAL A 439 -37.08 25.65 -23.11
CA VAL A 439 -37.30 24.94 -24.39
C VAL A 439 -36.24 23.87 -24.64
N ASP A 440 -35.02 24.10 -24.14
CA ASP A 440 -33.88 23.21 -24.34
C ASP A 440 -33.75 22.13 -23.26
N GLY A 441 -34.64 22.11 -22.25
CA GLY A 441 -34.60 21.16 -21.13
C GLY A 441 -33.48 21.43 -20.12
N PHE A 442 -33.42 20.61 -19.07
CA PHE A 442 -32.30 20.53 -18.14
C PHE A 442 -31.10 19.84 -18.79
N SER A 443 -29.91 20.41 -18.61
CA SER A 443 -28.64 19.81 -19.04
C SER A 443 -27.93 19.14 -17.87
N VAL A 444 -27.08 18.16 -18.17
CA VAL A 444 -26.22 17.51 -17.17
C VAL A 444 -24.95 18.34 -16.95
N GLU A 445 -24.75 18.83 -15.72
CA GLU A 445 -23.61 19.69 -15.38
C GLU A 445 -22.42 18.91 -14.81
N ARG A 446 -22.68 17.84 -14.07
CA ARG A 446 -21.64 17.06 -13.39
C ARG A 446 -21.93 15.57 -13.45
N TRP A 447 -20.90 14.77 -13.67
CA TRP A 447 -20.95 13.32 -13.55
C TRP A 447 -19.60 12.74 -13.14
N ARG A 448 -19.62 11.50 -12.62
CA ARG A 448 -18.40 10.75 -12.27
C ARG A 448 -17.86 10.02 -13.49
N THR A 449 -16.61 10.31 -13.85
CA THR A 449 -15.89 9.71 -14.99
C THR A 449 -14.86 8.65 -14.58
N ASP A 450 -14.59 8.54 -13.29
CA ASP A 450 -13.55 7.70 -12.70
C ASP A 450 -14.05 6.31 -12.31
N SER A 451 -15.36 6.12 -12.19
CA SER A 451 -15.96 4.93 -11.60
C SER A 451 -17.40 4.70 -12.07
N ASP A 452 -17.88 3.48 -11.90
CA ASP A 452 -19.29 3.10 -12.06
C ASP A 452 -19.82 3.17 -13.51
N LEU A 453 -21.15 3.16 -13.70
CA LEU A 453 -21.81 3.07 -15.01
C LEU A 453 -21.43 4.19 -15.99
N LEU A 454 -21.02 5.36 -15.49
CA LEU A 454 -20.68 6.54 -16.28
C LEU A 454 -19.16 6.77 -16.44
N ALA A 455 -18.34 5.83 -15.98
CA ALA A 455 -16.89 5.88 -16.13
C ALA A 455 -16.45 6.07 -17.58
N ASN A 456 -15.24 6.59 -17.79
CA ASN A 456 -14.63 6.68 -19.11
C ASN A 456 -14.58 5.31 -19.81
N SER A 457 -14.48 5.31 -21.14
CA SER A 457 -14.22 4.10 -21.92
C SER A 457 -12.87 3.49 -21.55
N MET A 458 -12.60 2.25 -22.00
CA MET A 458 -11.27 1.63 -21.79
C MET A 458 -10.12 2.43 -22.43
N SER A 459 -10.41 3.29 -23.41
CA SER A 459 -9.43 4.21 -24.01
C SER A 459 -9.26 5.53 -23.23
N GLY A 460 -9.92 5.67 -22.08
CA GLY A 460 -9.91 6.89 -21.26
C GLY A 460 -10.80 8.02 -21.77
N THR A 461 -11.65 7.77 -22.77
CA THR A 461 -12.54 8.79 -23.36
C THR A 461 -13.83 8.91 -22.55
N PRO A 462 -14.27 10.12 -22.16
CA PRO A 462 -15.52 10.28 -21.44
C PRO A 462 -16.73 9.93 -22.31
N LEU A 463 -17.78 9.41 -21.67
CA LEU A 463 -19.09 9.24 -22.30
C LEU A 463 -19.71 10.62 -22.60
N PRO A 464 -20.55 10.75 -23.64
CA PRO A 464 -21.22 12.00 -23.99
C PRO A 464 -22.40 12.33 -23.04
N VAL A 465 -22.18 12.23 -21.72
CA VAL A 465 -23.21 12.46 -20.69
C VAL A 465 -23.70 13.92 -20.72
N GLY A 466 -22.81 14.86 -21.01
CA GLY A 466 -23.16 16.28 -21.15
C GLY A 466 -24.05 16.60 -22.36
N GLU A 467 -24.27 15.65 -23.28
CA GLU A 467 -25.20 15.81 -24.40
C GLU A 467 -26.63 15.30 -24.08
N ILE A 468 -26.84 14.78 -22.86
CA ILE A 468 -28.15 14.40 -22.38
C ILE A 468 -28.95 15.65 -22.05
N VAL A 469 -30.16 15.68 -22.59
CA VAL A 469 -31.18 16.69 -22.36
C VAL A 469 -32.36 16.03 -21.67
N VAL A 470 -32.72 16.55 -20.50
CA VAL A 470 -33.83 16.08 -19.68
C VAL A 470 -34.94 17.13 -19.73
N ARG A 471 -36.12 16.75 -20.20
CA ARG A 471 -37.31 17.61 -20.25
C ARG A 471 -38.15 17.47 -19.00
N GLU A 472 -38.24 16.26 -18.47
CA GLU A 472 -38.93 15.95 -17.22
C GLU A 472 -38.06 15.02 -16.36
N TYR A 473 -37.98 15.33 -15.08
CA TYR A 473 -37.37 14.44 -14.08
C TYR A 473 -38.31 14.26 -12.89
N CYS A 474 -38.21 13.11 -12.24
CA CYS A 474 -38.91 12.79 -11.00
C CYS A 474 -37.97 13.11 -9.82
N GLU A 475 -38.46 13.87 -8.85
CA GLU A 475 -37.68 14.16 -7.64
C GLU A 475 -37.25 12.85 -6.94
N LEU A 476 -36.06 12.87 -6.33
CA LEU A 476 -35.48 11.71 -5.67
C LEU A 476 -35.07 12.06 -4.24
N ASP A 477 -35.73 11.43 -3.27
CA ASP A 477 -35.40 11.51 -1.85
C ASP A 477 -34.47 10.34 -1.51
N ALA A 478 -33.16 10.60 -1.44
CA ALA A 478 -32.12 9.58 -1.30
C ALA A 478 -30.92 10.08 -0.48
N ALA A 479 -31.12 10.28 0.83
CA ALA A 479 -30.12 10.89 1.72
C ALA A 479 -28.76 10.16 1.78
N GLU A 480 -28.74 8.84 1.58
CA GLU A 480 -27.53 8.00 1.68
C GLU A 480 -27.01 7.51 0.32
N ALA A 481 -27.55 8.02 -0.80
CA ALA A 481 -27.12 7.61 -2.13
C ALA A 481 -25.97 8.46 -2.67
N THR A 482 -25.07 7.82 -3.41
CA THR A 482 -24.01 8.50 -4.16
C THR A 482 -24.55 9.01 -5.49
N ILE A 483 -24.46 10.31 -5.74
CA ILE A 483 -24.86 10.92 -7.01
C ILE A 483 -23.78 10.61 -8.07
N LEU A 484 -24.19 9.97 -9.17
CA LEU A 484 -23.32 9.64 -10.31
C LEU A 484 -23.42 10.65 -11.45
N ALA A 485 -24.60 11.24 -11.66
CA ALA A 485 -24.83 12.35 -12.58
C ALA A 485 -25.84 13.34 -11.99
N GLN A 486 -25.66 14.61 -12.31
CA GLN A 486 -26.36 15.74 -11.70
C GLN A 486 -26.77 16.76 -12.78
N LEU A 487 -28.02 17.17 -12.75
CA LEU A 487 -28.56 18.31 -13.51
C LEU A 487 -28.19 19.63 -12.81
N GLY A 488 -28.58 20.76 -13.41
CA GLY A 488 -28.48 22.07 -12.76
C GLY A 488 -29.12 22.13 -11.37
N ASP A 489 -28.67 23.08 -10.55
CA ASP A 489 -29.11 23.30 -9.16
C ASP A 489 -28.90 22.10 -8.21
N GLY A 490 -28.10 21.13 -8.63
CA GLY A 490 -27.69 20.01 -7.81
C GLY A 490 -28.66 18.83 -7.83
N VAL A 491 -29.65 18.82 -8.73
CA VAL A 491 -30.66 17.77 -8.84
C VAL A 491 -30.04 16.46 -9.36
N PRO A 492 -30.25 15.31 -8.70
CA PRO A 492 -29.70 14.04 -9.16
C PRO A 492 -30.38 13.55 -10.44
N LEU A 493 -29.58 13.17 -11.46
CA LEU A 493 -30.05 12.45 -12.65
C LEU A 493 -29.92 10.93 -12.48
N LEU A 494 -28.78 10.50 -11.93
CA LEU A 494 -28.47 9.09 -11.69
C LEU A 494 -27.79 8.98 -10.32
N SER A 495 -28.33 8.12 -9.46
CA SER A 495 -27.79 7.89 -8.12
C SER A 495 -27.65 6.40 -7.84
N ARG A 496 -26.67 6.02 -7.01
CA ARG A 496 -26.40 4.65 -6.56
C ARG A 496 -26.52 4.55 -5.05
N VAL A 497 -27.27 3.57 -4.54
CA VAL A 497 -27.29 3.26 -3.11
C VAL A 497 -26.05 2.43 -2.73
N VAL A 498 -25.49 2.70 -1.55
CA VAL A 498 -24.32 1.97 -1.03
C VAL A 498 -24.73 0.54 -0.67
N THR A 499 -24.12 -0.44 -1.34
CA THR A 499 -24.37 -1.87 -1.17
C THR A 499 -23.04 -2.63 -1.14
N THR A 500 -23.04 -3.81 -0.52
CA THR A 500 -21.79 -4.57 -0.23
C THR A 500 -21.20 -5.27 -1.46
N GLN A 501 -22.01 -5.77 -2.38
CA GLN A 501 -21.55 -6.52 -3.56
C GLN A 501 -22.21 -6.05 -4.87
N GLY A 502 -23.55 -5.98 -4.92
CA GLY A 502 -24.28 -5.55 -6.13
C GLY A 502 -24.48 -4.04 -6.17
N ALA A 503 -25.47 -3.60 -6.93
CA ALA A 503 -25.83 -2.18 -6.97
C ALA A 503 -27.32 -1.97 -7.26
N ALA A 504 -27.89 -0.96 -6.59
CA ALA A 504 -29.20 -0.40 -6.91
C ALA A 504 -29.03 1.04 -7.40
N TYR A 505 -29.40 1.27 -8.66
CA TYR A 505 -29.34 2.57 -9.32
C TYR A 505 -30.73 3.17 -9.44
N PHE A 506 -30.81 4.50 -9.40
CA PHE A 506 -32.04 5.26 -9.58
C PHE A 506 -31.78 6.33 -10.63
N CYS A 507 -32.39 6.17 -11.81
CA CYS A 507 -32.38 7.15 -12.88
C CYS A 507 -33.67 7.97 -12.80
N THR A 508 -33.56 9.29 -12.64
CA THR A 508 -34.71 10.16 -12.34
C THR A 508 -35.51 10.60 -13.57
N THR A 509 -35.20 10.10 -14.75
CA THR A 509 -35.94 10.38 -15.99
C THR A 509 -36.20 9.09 -16.77
N LEU A 510 -37.04 9.15 -17.80
CA LEU A 510 -37.36 8.02 -18.67
C LEU A 510 -36.69 8.19 -20.04
N PRO A 511 -36.35 7.09 -20.73
CA PRO A 511 -35.69 7.14 -22.04
C PRO A 511 -36.64 7.49 -23.20
N THR A 512 -37.79 8.08 -22.93
CA THR A 512 -38.79 8.46 -23.93
C THR A 512 -38.73 9.96 -24.22
N PHE A 513 -39.09 10.33 -25.45
CA PHE A 513 -39.05 11.72 -25.93
C PHE A 513 -39.71 12.75 -25.00
N PRO A 514 -40.88 12.51 -24.37
CA PRO A 514 -41.45 13.48 -23.44
C PRO A 514 -40.53 13.82 -22.25
N HIS A 515 -39.75 12.86 -21.77
CA HIS A 515 -38.97 13.00 -20.55
C HIS A 515 -37.49 13.32 -20.81
N SER A 516 -36.86 12.71 -21.82
CA SER A 516 -35.45 12.98 -22.14
C SER A 516 -35.07 12.56 -23.56
N ASN A 517 -33.85 12.89 -23.98
CA ASN A 517 -33.22 12.35 -25.19
C ASN A 517 -32.35 11.11 -24.90
N LEU A 518 -32.52 10.44 -23.75
CA LEU A 518 -31.62 9.40 -23.28
C LEU A 518 -31.56 8.19 -24.24
N ALA A 519 -32.66 7.84 -24.92
CA ALA A 519 -32.65 6.86 -26.02
C ALA A 519 -32.21 7.44 -27.38
N ASP A 520 -32.60 8.68 -27.68
CA ASP A 520 -32.28 9.34 -28.97
C ASP A 520 -30.78 9.60 -29.12
N ASN A 521 -30.11 10.00 -28.03
CA ASN A 521 -28.65 10.08 -27.91
C ASN A 521 -28.10 8.80 -27.23
N GLY A 522 -28.60 7.65 -27.69
CA GLY A 522 -28.63 6.36 -27.01
C GLY A 522 -27.30 5.72 -26.60
N ILE A 523 -26.15 6.35 -26.86
CA ILE A 523 -24.83 5.83 -26.47
C ILE A 523 -24.75 5.69 -24.94
N VAL A 524 -25.19 6.71 -24.18
CA VAL A 524 -25.09 6.67 -22.72
C VAL A 524 -26.02 5.62 -22.14
N PHE A 525 -27.28 5.58 -22.60
CA PHE A 525 -28.27 4.61 -22.14
C PHE A 525 -27.86 3.17 -22.44
N PHE A 526 -27.39 2.92 -23.66
CA PHE A 526 -26.88 1.63 -24.10
C PHE A 526 -25.69 1.18 -23.26
N ILE A 527 -24.67 2.03 -23.10
CA ILE A 527 -23.46 1.69 -22.32
C ILE A 527 -23.79 1.48 -20.85
N MET A 528 -24.62 2.33 -20.26
CA MET A 528 -25.09 2.19 -18.87
C MET A 528 -25.77 0.84 -18.65
N THR A 529 -26.70 0.47 -19.55
CA THR A 529 -27.43 -0.81 -19.50
C THR A 529 -26.48 -1.99 -19.60
N HIS A 530 -25.54 -1.98 -20.56
CA HIS A 530 -24.61 -3.09 -20.74
C HIS A 530 -23.55 -3.20 -19.65
N ARG A 531 -23.10 -2.09 -19.06
CA ARG A 531 -22.21 -2.12 -17.89
C ARG A 531 -22.91 -2.71 -16.67
N ALA A 532 -24.15 -2.29 -16.42
CA ALA A 532 -24.97 -2.84 -15.35
C ALA A 532 -25.23 -4.34 -15.54
N LEU A 533 -25.52 -4.76 -16.79
CA LEU A 533 -25.74 -6.15 -17.17
C LEU A 533 -24.48 -7.00 -17.00
N ALA A 534 -23.34 -6.53 -17.53
CA ALA A 534 -22.06 -7.23 -17.39
C ALA A 534 -21.67 -7.40 -15.92
N SER A 535 -21.87 -6.36 -15.09
CA SER A 535 -21.61 -6.42 -13.66
C SER A 535 -22.46 -7.49 -12.95
N GLY A 536 -23.75 -7.56 -13.27
CA GLY A 536 -24.63 -8.56 -12.66
C GLY A 536 -24.36 -9.98 -13.15
N ALA A 537 -24.05 -10.14 -14.44
CA ALA A 537 -23.77 -11.44 -15.04
C ALA A 537 -22.44 -12.04 -14.58
N ALA A 538 -21.48 -11.20 -14.15
CA ALA A 538 -20.20 -11.65 -13.59
C ALA A 538 -20.36 -12.53 -12.34
N VAL A 539 -21.50 -12.43 -11.64
CA VAL A 539 -21.78 -13.24 -10.44
C VAL A 539 -22.60 -14.50 -10.76
N LEU A 540 -23.25 -14.56 -11.93
CA LEU A 540 -23.96 -15.74 -12.43
C LEU A 540 -23.05 -16.75 -13.13
N GLY A 541 -21.85 -16.33 -13.53
CA GLY A 541 -20.89 -17.19 -14.20
C GLY A 541 -20.42 -18.33 -13.30
N ALA A 542 -20.22 -19.51 -13.90
CA ALA A 542 -19.56 -20.64 -13.23
C ALA A 542 -18.04 -20.41 -13.04
N SER A 543 -17.52 -19.24 -13.39
CA SER A 543 -16.15 -18.82 -13.12
C SER A 543 -16.12 -17.37 -12.66
N ARG A 544 -15.35 -17.09 -11.60
CA ARG A 544 -15.19 -15.76 -11.00
C ARG A 544 -13.71 -15.44 -10.84
N ASN A 545 -13.30 -14.26 -11.29
CA ASN A 545 -11.97 -13.72 -11.02
C ASN A 545 -12.13 -12.57 -10.02
N LEU A 546 -11.57 -12.75 -8.83
CA LEU A 546 -11.75 -11.87 -7.67
C LEU A 546 -10.41 -11.27 -7.25
N VAL A 547 -10.49 -10.14 -6.57
CA VAL A 547 -9.33 -9.44 -6.01
C VAL A 547 -9.21 -9.78 -4.53
N ALA A 548 -8.01 -10.17 -4.10
CA ALA A 548 -7.70 -10.47 -2.71
C ALA A 548 -8.07 -9.30 -1.81
N GLY A 549 -8.84 -9.55 -0.76
CA GLY A 549 -9.25 -8.52 0.19
C GLY A 549 -10.36 -7.56 -0.26
N ALA A 550 -10.82 -7.60 -1.52
CA ALA A 550 -11.80 -6.63 -2.01
C ALA A 550 -13.26 -6.94 -1.61
N THR A 551 -13.55 -8.15 -1.13
CA THR A 551 -14.91 -8.59 -0.80
C THR A 551 -14.98 -9.24 0.59
N ASN A 552 -16.02 -8.90 1.36
CA ASN A 552 -16.40 -9.72 2.52
C ASN A 552 -16.98 -11.03 2.01
N PHE A 553 -16.14 -12.06 1.98
CA PHE A 553 -16.57 -13.41 1.67
C PHE A 553 -17.36 -13.95 2.87
N GLU A 554 -18.69 -14.11 2.73
CA GLU A 554 -19.55 -14.53 3.85
C GLU A 554 -19.22 -15.94 4.36
N ASP A 555 -18.77 -16.85 3.48
CA ASP A 555 -18.27 -18.17 3.84
C ASP A 555 -17.32 -18.72 2.75
N VAL A 556 -16.09 -19.09 3.14
CA VAL A 556 -15.09 -19.75 2.27
C VAL A 556 -14.78 -21.18 2.71
N SER A 557 -15.56 -21.72 3.66
CA SER A 557 -15.33 -23.05 4.23
C SER A 557 -15.54 -24.17 3.22
N ASP A 558 -16.39 -23.96 2.20
CA ASP A 558 -16.68 -24.90 1.13
C ASP A 558 -15.72 -24.79 -0.06
N TRP A 559 -14.76 -23.87 -0.02
CA TRP A 559 -13.78 -23.73 -1.10
C TRP A 559 -12.81 -24.92 -1.09
N VAL A 560 -12.56 -25.52 -2.25
CA VAL A 560 -11.61 -26.61 -2.39
C VAL A 560 -10.50 -26.15 -3.34
N PRO A 561 -9.22 -26.18 -2.92
CA PRO A 561 -8.12 -25.77 -3.79
C PRO A 561 -8.03 -26.67 -5.02
N LEU A 562 -7.77 -26.08 -6.19
CA LEU A 562 -7.70 -26.79 -7.47
C LEU A 562 -6.28 -27.20 -7.86
N ASP A 563 -5.28 -26.75 -7.12
CA ASP A 563 -3.88 -27.10 -7.33
C ASP A 563 -3.06 -27.19 -6.03
N GLU A 564 -1.81 -27.65 -6.16
CA GLU A 564 -0.93 -27.92 -5.01
C GLU A 564 -0.53 -26.64 -4.27
N SER A 565 -0.19 -25.55 -4.97
CA SER A 565 0.22 -24.30 -4.31
C SER A 565 -0.93 -23.63 -3.56
N THR A 566 -2.16 -23.73 -4.05
CA THR A 566 -3.34 -23.22 -3.32
C THR A 566 -3.68 -24.11 -2.12
N SER A 567 -3.27 -25.39 -2.13
CA SER A 567 -3.57 -26.34 -1.05
C SER A 567 -2.83 -26.04 0.27
N GLU A 568 -1.75 -25.26 0.23
CA GLU A 568 -1.00 -24.83 1.43
C GLU A 568 -1.68 -23.68 2.18
N VAL A 569 -2.64 -22.99 1.54
CA VAL A 569 -3.31 -21.81 2.14
C VAL A 569 -4.38 -22.25 3.13
N LEU A 570 -4.24 -21.80 4.39
CA LEU A 570 -5.24 -22.02 5.43
C LEU A 570 -6.61 -21.48 5.00
N VAL A 571 -7.70 -22.17 5.36
CA VAL A 571 -9.07 -21.80 4.97
C VAL A 571 -9.39 -20.34 5.28
N SER A 572 -9.02 -19.86 6.47
CA SER A 572 -9.24 -18.47 6.90
C SER A 572 -8.37 -17.43 6.18
N GLN A 573 -7.35 -17.85 5.45
CA GLN A 573 -6.41 -16.99 4.72
C GLN A 573 -6.69 -16.97 3.20
N ARG A 574 -7.57 -17.84 2.69
CA ARG A 574 -7.91 -17.91 1.26
C ARG A 574 -8.41 -16.60 0.66
N PRO A 575 -9.27 -15.80 1.33
CA PRO A 575 -9.69 -14.48 0.84
C PRO A 575 -8.56 -13.49 0.54
N TYR A 576 -7.41 -13.71 1.16
CA TYR A 576 -6.30 -12.77 1.23
C TYR A 576 -5.08 -13.22 0.44
N ASN A 577 -5.12 -14.43 -0.14
CA ASN A 577 -3.99 -15.00 -0.87
C ASN A 577 -4.44 -15.41 -2.26
N SER A 578 -3.57 -15.21 -3.24
CA SER A 578 -3.80 -15.68 -4.60
C SER A 578 -3.99 -17.20 -4.62
N GLY A 579 -4.89 -17.67 -5.47
CA GLY A 579 -5.16 -19.08 -5.59
C GLY A 579 -6.40 -19.38 -6.42
N VAL A 580 -6.55 -20.66 -6.75
CA VAL A 580 -7.67 -21.19 -7.53
C VAL A 580 -8.47 -22.20 -6.72
N TYR A 581 -9.79 -22.01 -6.67
CA TYR A 581 -10.69 -22.76 -5.81
C TYR A 581 -11.94 -23.20 -6.57
N GLN A 582 -12.45 -24.38 -6.23
CA GLN A 582 -13.83 -24.78 -6.50
C GLN A 582 -14.71 -24.33 -5.33
N SER A 583 -15.70 -23.48 -5.59
CA SER A 583 -16.83 -23.24 -4.70
C SER A 583 -18.08 -23.92 -5.30
N LYS A 584 -19.09 -24.26 -4.47
CA LYS A 584 -20.26 -25.11 -4.81
C LYS A 584 -20.59 -25.20 -6.31
N ASP A 585 -20.97 -24.07 -6.91
CA ASP A 585 -21.43 -23.98 -8.31
C ASP A 585 -20.51 -23.11 -9.19
N SER A 586 -19.32 -22.72 -8.70
CA SER A 586 -18.42 -21.83 -9.45
C SER A 586 -16.95 -22.05 -9.12
N LEU A 587 -16.10 -21.94 -10.15
CA LEU A 587 -14.66 -21.78 -10.02
C LEU A 587 -14.32 -20.35 -9.60
N VAL A 588 -13.35 -20.18 -8.72
CA VAL A 588 -12.91 -18.88 -8.22
C VAL A 588 -11.39 -18.79 -8.35
N ALA A 589 -10.91 -17.76 -9.05
CA ALA A 589 -9.52 -17.31 -8.96
C ALA A 589 -9.45 -16.05 -8.09
N ILE A 590 -8.54 -16.03 -7.13
CA ILE A 590 -8.17 -14.83 -6.38
C ILE A 590 -6.81 -14.35 -6.87
N ASN A 591 -6.69 -13.05 -7.14
CA ASN A 591 -5.45 -12.40 -7.52
C ASN A 591 -5.21 -11.12 -6.73
N ARG A 592 -3.99 -10.63 -6.78
CA ARG A 592 -3.64 -9.32 -6.22
C ARG A 592 -4.36 -8.17 -6.93
N PRO A 593 -4.62 -7.05 -6.24
CA PRO A 593 -5.04 -5.81 -6.89
C PRO A 593 -3.98 -5.35 -7.90
N LEU A 594 -4.39 -5.01 -9.13
CA LEU A 594 -3.45 -4.58 -10.18
C LEU A 594 -2.75 -3.25 -9.87
N MET A 595 -3.24 -2.48 -8.90
CA MET A 595 -2.57 -1.26 -8.44
C MET A 595 -1.24 -1.56 -7.73
N GLU A 596 -1.06 -2.77 -7.18
CA GLU A 596 0.21 -3.24 -6.58
C GLU A 596 1.32 -3.40 -7.63
N ASP A 597 0.99 -3.51 -8.92
CA ASP A 597 1.98 -3.57 -10.00
C ASP A 597 2.63 -2.20 -10.26
N SER A 598 2.22 -1.14 -9.53
CA SER A 598 2.77 0.21 -9.66
C SER A 598 3.97 0.40 -8.72
N PRO A 599 5.14 0.82 -9.25
CA PRO A 599 6.31 1.09 -8.41
C PRO A 599 6.23 2.41 -7.63
N ALA A 600 5.15 3.18 -7.77
CA ALA A 600 5.07 4.53 -7.23
C ALA A 600 5.13 4.53 -5.69
N ILE A 601 6.01 5.36 -5.14
CA ILE A 601 6.18 5.58 -3.70
C ILE A 601 5.74 7.00 -3.33
N VAL A 602 5.29 7.16 -2.08
CA VAL A 602 4.95 8.47 -1.53
C VAL A 602 6.19 9.37 -1.51
N THR A 603 6.06 10.60 -2.01
CA THR A 603 7.15 11.58 -1.97
C THR A 603 7.36 12.12 -0.56
N GLU A 604 8.56 12.58 -0.23
CA GLU A 604 8.88 13.19 1.07
C GLU A 604 7.92 14.35 1.40
N GLU A 605 7.65 15.23 0.42
CA GLU A 605 6.68 16.34 0.57
C GLU A 605 5.26 15.84 0.88
N SER A 606 4.80 14.80 0.18
CA SER A 606 3.46 14.22 0.42
C SER A 606 3.39 13.56 1.80
N LEU A 607 4.46 12.89 2.23
CA LEU A 607 4.54 12.25 3.54
C LEU A 607 4.54 13.28 4.68
N GLU A 608 5.29 14.39 4.54
CA GLU A 608 5.27 15.51 5.48
C GLU A 608 3.87 16.14 5.58
N GLN A 609 3.16 16.27 4.45
CA GLN A 609 1.80 16.76 4.44
C GLN A 609 0.83 15.80 5.14
N VAL A 610 0.94 14.51 4.84
CA VAL A 610 0.11 13.45 5.41
C VAL A 610 0.26 13.38 6.93
N LEU A 611 1.50 13.39 7.45
CA LEU A 611 1.83 13.29 8.87
C LEU A 611 2.01 14.64 9.58
N SER A 612 1.58 15.73 8.95
CA SER A 612 1.77 17.10 9.46
C SER A 612 1.22 17.24 10.89
N GLY A 613 1.98 17.89 11.78
CA GLY A 613 1.56 18.10 13.17
C GLY A 613 1.62 16.86 14.07
N LEU A 614 1.95 15.68 13.56
CA LEU A 614 2.21 14.48 14.35
C LEU A 614 3.69 14.41 14.76
N ASN A 615 3.97 13.75 15.89
CA ASN A 615 5.33 13.48 16.33
C ASN A 615 5.80 12.16 15.75
N TYR A 616 6.57 12.20 14.65
CA TYR A 616 7.04 11.01 13.94
C TYR A 616 8.56 11.00 13.70
N VAL A 617 9.12 9.81 13.55
CA VAL A 617 10.51 9.56 13.16
C VAL A 617 10.53 8.53 12.03
N ILE A 618 11.26 8.82 10.95
CA ILE A 618 11.47 7.91 9.82
C ILE A 618 12.79 7.15 10.02
N ILE A 619 12.78 5.85 9.77
CA ILE A 619 13.91 4.94 9.86
C ILE A 619 13.94 4.12 8.57
N ASP A 620 14.74 4.56 7.60
CA ASP A 620 14.92 3.83 6.35
C ASP A 620 15.81 2.59 6.52
N ASP A 621 15.42 1.51 5.86
CA ASP A 621 16.11 0.23 5.89
C ASP A 621 15.90 -0.55 4.59
N GLN A 622 16.64 -1.65 4.44
CA GLN A 622 16.62 -2.50 3.25
C GLN A 622 16.24 -3.94 3.59
N ALA A 623 15.59 -4.64 2.67
CA ALA A 623 15.29 -6.05 2.82
C ALA A 623 16.58 -6.88 3.03
N GLY A 624 16.59 -7.76 4.04
CA GLY A 624 17.74 -8.57 4.43
C GLY A 624 18.88 -7.82 5.14
N SER A 625 18.71 -6.52 5.42
CA SER A 625 19.70 -5.70 6.13
C SER A 625 19.99 -6.27 7.52
N GLN A 626 21.24 -6.62 7.79
CA GLN A 626 21.71 -7.09 9.12
C GLN A 626 22.05 -5.92 10.07
N SER A 627 21.82 -4.68 9.64
CA SER A 627 22.08 -3.52 10.49
C SER A 627 21.05 -3.48 11.62
N ALA A 628 21.53 -3.41 12.86
CA ALA A 628 20.64 -3.24 14.00
C ALA A 628 19.97 -1.86 13.91
N LEU A 629 18.67 -1.78 14.21
CA LEU A 629 17.93 -0.52 14.30
C LEU A 629 18.55 0.44 15.33
N ALA A 630 19.31 -0.11 16.28
CA ALA A 630 20.08 0.62 17.28
C ALA A 630 21.57 0.26 17.19
N ASN A 631 22.41 1.18 16.68
CA ASN A 631 23.85 0.99 16.63
C ASN A 631 24.57 1.68 17.79
N GLU A 632 25.41 0.94 18.49
CA GLU A 632 26.28 1.52 19.51
C GLU A 632 27.53 2.15 18.89
N VAL A 633 27.79 3.41 19.23
CA VAL A 633 28.89 4.20 18.65
C VAL A 633 30.09 4.26 19.58
N TRP A 634 30.11 3.51 20.69
CA TRP A 634 31.26 3.49 21.61
C TRP A 634 32.58 3.11 20.94
N ARG A 635 32.54 2.30 19.87
CA ARG A 635 33.74 1.90 19.13
C ARG A 635 34.44 3.08 18.48
N THR A 636 33.72 4.09 18.00
CA THR A 636 34.34 5.29 17.41
C THR A 636 35.02 6.14 18.49
N PHE A 637 34.43 6.24 19.68
CA PHE A 637 35.04 6.92 20.82
C PHE A 637 36.29 6.19 21.33
N LEU A 638 36.29 4.86 21.31
CA LEU A 638 37.46 4.04 21.64
C LEU A 638 38.58 4.21 20.60
N ILE A 639 38.25 4.25 19.31
CA ILE A 639 39.22 4.55 18.24
C ILE A 639 39.77 5.96 18.41
N ALA A 640 38.92 6.97 18.66
CA ALA A 640 39.35 8.34 18.90
C ALA A 640 40.29 8.45 20.11
N MET A 641 40.03 7.70 21.19
CA MET A 641 40.93 7.58 22.34
C MET A 641 42.31 7.03 21.92
N ILE A 642 42.34 5.94 21.15
CA ILE A 642 43.60 5.34 20.67
C ILE A 642 44.38 6.33 19.81
N VAL A 643 43.72 7.06 18.89
CA VAL A 643 44.36 8.09 18.06
C VAL A 643 44.94 9.21 18.93
N ALA A 644 44.20 9.65 19.95
CA ALA A 644 44.69 10.68 20.88
C ALA A 644 45.95 10.21 21.65
N LEU A 645 45.99 8.95 22.10
CA LEU A 645 47.16 8.36 22.76
C LEU A 645 48.36 8.24 21.81
N LEU A 646 48.13 7.87 20.54
CA LEU A 646 49.19 7.82 19.52
C LEU A 646 49.73 9.22 19.20
N LEU A 647 48.87 10.23 19.09
CA LEU A 647 49.26 11.63 18.91
C LEU A 647 50.11 12.11 20.08
N GLU A 648 49.72 11.80 21.32
CA GLU A 648 50.53 12.08 22.50
C GLU A 648 51.91 11.41 22.39
N ALA A 649 51.96 10.12 22.06
CA ALA A 649 53.21 9.37 21.94
C ALA A 649 54.16 9.98 20.90
N VAL A 650 53.65 10.36 19.72
CA VAL A 650 54.43 11.02 18.67
C VAL A 650 54.92 12.39 19.13
N LEU A 651 54.06 13.18 19.79
CA LEU A 651 54.43 14.48 20.35
C LEU A 651 55.37 14.36 21.55
N CYS A 652 55.60 13.18 22.12
CA CYS A 652 56.57 12.94 23.18
C CYS A 652 57.93 12.42 22.68
N LEU A 653 58.08 12.09 21.39
CA LEU A 653 59.35 11.60 20.84
C LEU A 653 60.43 12.71 20.85
N PRO A 654 61.67 12.39 21.25
CA PRO A 654 62.78 13.34 21.16
C PRO A 654 63.13 13.65 19.69
N ASP A 655 63.54 14.88 19.41
CA ASP A 655 63.98 15.27 18.06
C ASP A 655 65.21 14.44 17.67
N ARG A 656 65.20 13.84 16.48
CA ARG A 656 66.34 13.05 15.96
C ARG A 656 67.56 13.97 15.81
N GLU A 657 68.60 13.74 16.60
CA GLU A 657 69.91 14.36 16.37
C GLU A 657 70.44 13.91 15.00
N SER A 658 70.70 14.88 14.13
CA SER A 658 71.39 14.69 12.86
C SER A 658 72.85 14.30 13.12
N ALA A 659 73.13 13.01 13.02
CA ALA A 659 74.49 12.47 13.09
C ALA A 659 75.30 12.84 11.83
N THR A 660 76.12 13.89 11.93
CA THR A 660 77.33 14.19 11.13
C THR A 660 78.00 15.36 11.86
N THR A 661 79.24 15.28 12.35
CA THR A 661 80.46 15.43 11.54
C THR A 661 81.68 14.79 12.24
N SER A 662 82.43 14.01 11.47
CA SER A 662 83.72 13.38 11.78
C SER A 662 84.81 14.38 12.19
N VAL A 663 85.50 14.12 13.31
CA VAL A 663 86.76 14.79 13.68
C VAL A 663 87.94 13.99 13.13
N SER A 664 88.65 14.57 12.18
CA SER A 664 89.91 14.07 11.61
C SER A 664 91.04 14.18 12.64
N GLN A 665 91.69 13.06 12.97
CA GLN A 665 92.93 13.01 13.73
C GLN A 665 94.13 13.34 12.82
N THR A 666 94.92 14.34 13.20
CA THR A 666 96.29 14.57 12.71
C THR A 666 97.29 14.03 13.74
N PRO A 667 98.36 13.31 13.32
CA PRO A 667 99.38 12.85 14.25
C PRO A 667 100.50 13.89 14.41
N VAL A 668 100.94 14.09 15.65
CA VAL A 668 102.19 14.78 15.99
C VAL A 668 103.16 13.73 16.50
N MET A 669 104.31 13.57 15.82
CA MET A 669 105.54 13.08 16.43
C MET A 669 106.72 13.90 15.89
N THR A 670 107.45 14.46 16.84
CA THR A 670 108.67 15.27 16.73
C THR A 670 109.92 14.41 16.52
N SER A 671 110.91 15.03 15.88
CA SER A 671 112.34 14.68 15.75
C SER A 671 112.99 13.88 16.89
N VAL A 672 113.75 12.83 16.55
CA VAL A 672 115.23 12.78 16.46
C VAL A 672 115.61 11.76 15.40
#